data_AF-A0A816ZHU5-F1
#
_entry.id   AF-A0A816ZHU5-F1
#
_cell.length_a   1.000
_cell.length_b   1.000
_cell.length_c   1.000
_cell.angle_alpha   90.00
_cell.angle_beta   90.00
_cell.angle_gamma   90.00
#
_symmetry.space_group_name_H-M   'P 1'
#
loop_
_entity.id
_entity.type
_entity.pdbx_description
1 polymer ?
#
loop_
_entity_poly.entity_id
_entity_poly.type
_entity_poly.pdbx_seq_one_letter_code
_entity_poly.pdbx_strand_id
1 'polypeptide(L)'
;MDITELSCNHDEEAEEEEKKMIQKYHKFNGCEQSQFPILCQSCFCDNLYLRMVIADYKIECKVRTWFFTVFRWQPSRTERYKKPDICQTYSKLKNRCQVCLLDLEKGLPVQVSDTAFNITTHGKEKHFSATEEDINHKSTILENEKDQLRKLYLEDLRGQNLQRLAASDGLSMEKTKFQVESKHTTVLSLQITLFPDQGFSIGVAAHHGVLDGKMSTMFVKAWAHLCKQHLEETTVLFSLPETLTPSLDRSLIKDTTGLDEQMLNIVRSLKQGKLIGSRSLNSTPASERGDDVVFATLVLSRGDVERLRERVKNESPDPSQLHLSTFVISYAYMWTCLVKARGGDMERSVSFLFVGDFRERLDPPLPATYFGNCMFPAGSYDNTAAEFAGEGGFVAAVEILSGLVRATVLSLQITLFPGQGFSIGVAAHHAVLDGKTSTMFVKAWAHTCKRDNTVVAPLPETLTPSLDRSLIKDTTGLDEQMLKIVRALNDDGRIVGRRRNLSSIPAWERGDDGVFATLVLSRGDVERLRERVENESSSPSELLHLSTLVVAYAYVWTCLVKARGGDMERPVSFLFVADFRERLDPPLPATYFGNCMFPAGCFNSKTAGDFAGEGGFVSAVEILSGLVKGLSSRKIETIAEEFKIGFDCVGVTSHLGSLAGSTRRLKNTFKL
;
A
#
# COMPACT_ATOMS: atom_id res chain seq x y z
N MET A 1 9.50 47.94 -9.38
CA MET A 1 10.83 48.23 -9.94
C MET A 1 11.23 46.99 -10.70
N ASP A 2 11.61 47.18 -11.96
CA ASP A 2 11.69 46.18 -13.02
C ASP A 2 12.57 44.96 -12.75
N ILE A 3 12.14 43.85 -13.35
CA ILE A 3 12.85 42.60 -13.55
C ILE A 3 13.54 42.70 -14.92
N THR A 4 14.83 43.02 -14.95
CA THR A 4 15.78 42.67 -16.02
C THR A 4 17.17 43.18 -15.63
N GLU A 5 18.19 42.34 -15.87
CA GLU A 5 19.64 42.55 -15.65
C GLU A 5 20.20 42.18 -14.27
N LEU A 6 20.52 40.88 -14.11
CA LEU A 6 21.79 40.39 -13.55
C LEU A 6 21.85 38.86 -13.75
N SER A 7 22.10 38.47 -15.00
CA SER A 7 22.55 37.13 -15.36
C SER A 7 24.07 37.06 -15.23
N CYS A 8 24.56 35.90 -14.78
CA CYS A 8 25.97 35.54 -14.52
C CYS A 8 26.56 36.16 -13.25
N ASN A 9 26.43 35.42 -12.13
CA ASN A 9 27.41 35.32 -11.01
C ASN A 9 26.89 34.41 -9.86
N HIS A 10 25.73 33.76 -9.98
CA HIS A 10 25.14 32.96 -8.90
C HIS A 10 25.85 31.65 -8.55
N ASP A 11 26.75 31.13 -9.40
CA ASP A 11 27.46 29.88 -9.08
C ASP A 11 28.72 30.10 -8.22
N GLU A 12 29.42 31.23 -8.36
CA GLU A 12 30.61 31.52 -7.54
C GLU A 12 30.24 32.05 -6.14
N GLU A 13 29.18 32.85 -6.02
CA GLU A 13 28.69 33.30 -4.70
C GLU A 13 28.10 32.15 -3.87
N ALA A 14 27.41 31.20 -4.51
CA ALA A 14 26.87 30.00 -3.85
C ALA A 14 28.00 29.04 -3.41
N GLU A 15 29.04 28.86 -4.22
CA GLU A 15 30.19 28.01 -3.89
C GLU A 15 31.07 28.65 -2.78
N GLU A 16 31.15 29.98 -2.73
CA GLU A 16 31.85 30.74 -1.69
C GLU A 16 31.07 30.78 -0.35
N GLU A 17 29.73 30.88 -0.39
CA GLU A 17 28.87 30.71 0.79
C GLU A 17 28.87 29.26 1.30
N GLU A 18 28.92 28.27 0.40
CA GLU A 18 29.09 26.85 0.74
C GLU A 18 30.45 26.59 1.39
N LYS A 19 31.55 27.14 0.86
CA LYS A 19 32.90 27.09 1.48
C LYS A 19 32.92 27.76 2.85
N LYS A 20 32.26 28.92 3.02
CA LYS A 20 32.15 29.63 4.31
C LYS A 20 31.28 28.88 5.31
N MET A 21 30.20 28.21 4.88
CA MET A 21 29.38 27.33 5.72
C MET A 21 30.11 26.05 6.13
N ILE A 22 30.85 25.42 5.21
CA ILE A 22 31.70 24.26 5.46
C ILE A 22 32.83 24.62 6.43
N GLN A 23 33.50 25.77 6.26
CA GLN A 23 34.47 26.29 7.23
C GLN A 23 33.84 26.55 8.62
N LYS A 24 32.63 27.12 8.67
CA LYS A 24 31.89 27.40 9.91
C LYS A 24 31.47 26.11 10.64
N TYR A 25 31.14 25.05 9.89
CA TYR A 25 30.85 23.71 10.39
C TYR A 25 32.12 22.99 10.91
N HIS A 26 33.24 23.08 10.18
CA HIS A 26 34.53 22.50 10.62
C HIS A 26 35.11 23.20 11.86
N LYS A 27 34.87 24.50 12.02
CA LYS A 27 35.28 25.28 13.21
C LYS A 27 34.53 24.87 14.48
N PHE A 28 33.33 24.27 14.35
CA PHE A 28 32.52 23.85 15.51
C PHE A 28 32.55 22.33 15.78
N ASN A 29 32.65 21.45 14.77
CA ASN A 29 32.45 20.00 14.97
C ASN A 29 33.47 19.03 14.31
N GLY A 30 34.49 19.49 13.57
CA GLY A 30 35.37 18.59 12.81
C GLY A 30 36.55 18.03 13.60
N CYS A 31 36.44 16.84 14.18
CA CYS A 31 37.59 16.10 14.69
C CYS A 31 37.48 14.62 14.33
N GLU A 32 38.54 14.06 13.75
CA GLU A 32 38.67 12.62 13.53
C GLU A 32 38.60 11.89 14.89
N GLN A 33 37.51 11.17 15.12
CA GLN A 33 37.30 10.39 16.34
C GLN A 33 37.86 8.97 16.17
N SER A 34 38.80 8.63 17.04
CA SER A 34 39.46 7.32 17.05
C SER A 34 39.27 6.69 18.43
N GLN A 35 39.02 5.38 18.47
CA GLN A 35 38.95 4.64 19.74
C GLN A 35 40.32 4.14 20.22
N PHE A 36 41.26 3.88 19.29
CA PHE A 36 42.62 3.43 19.60
C PHE A 36 43.65 4.01 18.60
N PRO A 37 44.90 4.29 19.02
CA PRO A 37 45.97 4.72 18.10
C PRO A 37 46.60 3.55 17.34
N ILE A 38 47.13 3.82 16.16
CA ILE A 38 47.92 2.89 15.33
C ILE A 38 49.41 3.16 15.57
N LEU A 39 50.07 2.18 16.21
CA LEU A 39 51.43 2.30 16.70
C LEU A 39 52.27 1.10 16.28
N CYS A 40 53.56 1.31 16.02
CA CYS A 40 54.51 0.21 15.92
C CYS A 40 54.85 -0.35 17.31
N GLN A 41 55.40 -1.56 17.36
CA GLN A 41 55.74 -2.25 18.61
C GLN A 41 56.64 -1.42 19.54
N SER A 42 57.62 -0.69 19.00
CA SER A 42 58.50 0.20 19.79
C SER A 42 57.81 1.45 20.34
N CYS A 43 56.73 1.92 19.69
CA CYS A 43 55.91 3.02 20.19
C CYS A 43 54.85 2.55 21.19
N PHE A 44 54.38 1.30 21.06
CA PHE A 44 53.43 0.68 21.97
C PHE A 44 54.06 0.19 23.27
N CYS A 45 55.36 -0.20 23.25
CA CYS A 45 56.18 -0.77 24.33
C CYS A 45 55.63 -2.06 24.99
N ASP A 46 56.50 -2.98 25.42
CA ASP A 46 56.13 -4.32 25.92
C ASP A 46 55.63 -4.33 27.39
N ASN A 47 54.99 -3.25 27.84
CA ASN A 47 54.46 -3.14 29.21
C ASN A 47 52.99 -3.60 29.27
N LEU A 48 52.76 -4.75 29.91
CA LEU A 48 51.44 -5.38 30.08
C LEU A 48 50.41 -4.53 30.85
N TYR A 49 50.83 -3.45 31.52
CA TYR A 49 49.96 -2.58 32.33
C TYR A 49 49.98 -1.11 31.86
N LEU A 50 50.14 -0.88 30.54
CA LEU A 50 50.18 0.46 29.98
C LEU A 50 48.85 1.21 30.17
N ARG A 51 48.91 2.38 30.82
CA ARG A 51 47.76 3.29 30.94
C ARG A 51 47.81 4.38 29.87
N MET A 52 46.86 4.33 28.94
CA MET A 52 46.67 5.31 27.89
C MET A 52 45.42 6.15 28.17
N VAL A 53 45.52 7.47 27.98
CA VAL A 53 44.45 8.42 28.25
C VAL A 53 44.18 9.24 26.99
N ILE A 54 42.91 9.48 26.69
CA ILE A 54 42.51 10.42 25.63
C ILE A 54 42.68 11.83 26.18
N ALA A 55 43.45 12.66 25.49
CA ALA A 55 43.67 14.03 25.90
C ALA A 55 42.46 14.90 25.57
N ASP A 56 42.10 15.81 26.47
CA ASP A 56 40.95 16.73 26.31
C ASP A 56 41.18 17.86 25.29
N TYR A 57 42.32 17.83 24.59
CA TYR A 57 42.71 18.79 23.57
C TYR A 57 43.03 18.08 22.25
N LYS A 58 42.82 18.80 21.15
CA LYS A 58 43.01 18.30 19.79
C LYS A 58 44.27 18.93 19.19
N ILE A 59 44.98 18.19 18.35
CA ILE A 59 46.14 18.68 17.61
C ILE A 59 45.84 18.53 16.11
N GLU A 60 46.32 19.47 15.31
CA GLU A 60 46.28 19.41 13.84
C GLU A 60 47.28 18.37 13.33
N CYS A 61 46.85 17.51 12.40
CA CYS A 61 47.74 16.53 11.78
C CYS A 61 48.85 17.22 10.99
N LYS A 62 50.10 16.78 11.19
CA LYS A 62 51.28 17.43 10.56
C LYS A 62 51.31 17.32 9.03
N VAL A 63 50.47 16.47 8.43
CA VAL A 63 50.44 16.21 6.98
C VAL A 63 49.12 16.62 6.34
N ARG A 64 48.03 16.63 7.11
CA ARG A 64 46.69 17.03 6.65
C ARG A 64 46.19 18.07 7.63
N THR A 65 45.72 19.22 7.17
CA THR A 65 45.27 20.37 7.99
C THR A 65 43.96 20.12 8.75
N TRP A 66 43.86 18.97 9.43
CA TRP A 66 42.68 18.40 10.08
C TRP A 66 43.01 18.03 11.53
N PHE A 67 42.07 18.26 12.45
CA PHE A 67 42.22 17.93 13.87
C PHE A 67 41.81 16.49 14.16
N PHE A 68 42.56 15.80 15.02
CA PHE A 68 42.31 14.40 15.36
C PHE A 68 42.40 14.11 16.86
N THR A 69 41.82 12.98 17.28
CA THR A 69 41.83 12.52 18.68
C THR A 69 43.25 12.19 19.12
N VAL A 70 43.70 12.80 20.22
CA VAL A 70 45.08 12.64 20.72
C VAL A 70 45.11 11.67 21.89
N PHE A 71 45.78 10.55 21.70
CA PHE A 71 46.10 9.61 22.78
C PHE A 71 47.41 10.01 23.45
N ARG A 72 47.47 9.90 24.77
CA ARG A 72 48.68 10.17 25.55
C ARG A 72 48.95 9.02 26.52
N TRP A 73 50.15 8.47 26.48
CA TRP A 73 50.59 7.40 27.38
C TRP A 73 52.05 7.57 27.76
N GLN A 74 52.44 6.95 28.87
CA GLN A 74 53.82 6.95 29.35
C GLN A 74 54.35 5.50 29.34
N PRO A 75 55.35 5.17 28.50
CA PRO A 75 55.89 3.81 28.37
C PRO A 75 56.45 3.21 29.67
N SER A 76 57.18 4.03 30.45
CA SER A 76 57.82 3.67 31.72
C SER A 76 57.87 4.89 32.64
N ARG A 77 58.00 4.71 33.97
CA ARG A 77 57.96 5.83 34.96
C ARG A 77 59.04 6.90 34.74
N THR A 78 60.10 6.57 34.00
CA THR A 78 61.24 7.44 33.70
C THR A 78 61.22 7.99 32.27
N GLU A 79 60.35 7.50 31.39
CA GLU A 79 60.24 7.97 30.00
C GLU A 79 59.22 9.10 29.82
N ARG A 80 59.40 9.90 28.78
CA ARG A 80 58.45 10.99 28.44
C ARG A 80 57.15 10.43 27.88
N TYR A 81 56.08 11.20 28.03
CA TYR A 81 54.80 10.90 27.40
C TYR A 81 54.92 10.86 25.88
N LYS A 82 54.37 9.80 25.27
CA LYS A 82 54.20 9.67 23.83
C LYS A 82 52.80 10.17 23.43
N LYS A 83 52.71 10.74 22.22
CA LYS A 83 51.48 11.20 21.59
C LYS A 83 51.57 11.03 20.07
N PRO A 84 50.44 10.80 19.37
CA PRO A 84 50.41 10.77 17.91
C PRO A 84 50.60 12.17 17.32
N ASP A 85 51.30 12.23 16.19
CA ASP A 85 51.63 13.46 15.43
C ASP A 85 50.89 13.54 14.08
N ILE A 86 50.28 12.43 13.65
CA ILE A 86 49.48 12.34 12.42
C ILE A 86 48.14 11.66 12.71
N CYS A 87 47.13 11.98 11.90
CA CYS A 87 45.82 11.38 12.01
C CYS A 87 45.82 9.89 11.61
N GLN A 88 44.85 9.14 12.14
CA GLN A 88 44.72 7.70 11.92
C GLN A 88 44.43 7.39 10.44
N THR A 89 43.68 8.28 9.76
CA THR A 89 43.43 8.21 8.32
C THR A 89 44.74 8.16 7.51
N TYR A 90 45.68 9.07 7.80
CA TYR A 90 46.96 9.11 7.09
C TYR A 90 47.86 7.90 7.45
N SER A 91 47.84 7.49 8.71
CA SER A 91 48.54 6.29 9.19
C SER A 91 48.08 5.02 8.47
N LYS A 92 46.76 4.81 8.31
CA LYS A 92 46.20 3.67 7.56
C LYS A 92 46.57 3.72 6.08
N LEU A 93 46.42 4.89 5.44
CA LEU A 93 46.68 5.05 4.01
C LEU A 93 48.13 4.73 3.62
N LYS A 94 49.09 5.05 4.49
CA LYS A 94 50.51 4.88 4.21
C LYS A 94 51.15 3.73 5.00
N ASN A 95 50.36 2.99 5.77
CA ASN A 95 50.80 1.93 6.69
C ASN A 95 51.90 2.38 7.67
N ARG A 96 51.70 3.50 8.37
CA ARG A 96 52.75 4.17 9.17
C ARG A 96 52.33 4.36 10.62
N CYS A 97 53.28 4.27 11.54
CA CYS A 97 53.05 4.55 12.95
C CYS A 97 52.68 6.02 13.18
N GLN A 98 51.62 6.28 13.95
CA GLN A 98 51.15 7.65 14.21
C GLN A 98 52.13 8.52 15.02
N VAL A 99 53.13 7.92 15.66
CA VAL A 99 54.09 8.61 16.53
C VAL A 99 55.44 8.81 15.83
N CYS A 100 56.04 7.74 15.35
CA CYS A 100 57.39 7.78 14.79
C CYS A 100 57.44 7.81 13.25
N LEU A 101 56.28 7.73 12.57
CA LEU A 101 56.16 7.74 11.11
C LEU A 101 56.89 6.58 10.40
N LEU A 102 57.38 5.59 11.15
CA LEU A 102 57.96 4.37 10.59
C LEU A 102 56.88 3.51 9.95
N ASP A 103 57.25 2.81 8.88
CA ASP A 103 56.40 1.79 8.28
C ASP A 103 56.09 0.68 9.30
N LEU A 104 54.81 0.28 9.41
CA LEU A 104 54.34 -0.68 10.43
C LEU A 104 54.72 -2.13 10.13
N GLU A 105 54.98 -2.46 8.86
CA GLU A 105 55.39 -3.81 8.44
C GLU A 105 56.91 -3.98 8.45
N LYS A 106 57.64 -2.96 7.97
CA LYS A 106 59.09 -3.05 7.72
C LYS A 106 59.95 -2.33 8.75
N GLY A 107 59.36 -1.46 9.59
CA GLY A 107 60.08 -0.73 10.64
C GLY A 107 61.09 0.31 10.16
N LEU A 108 61.05 0.70 8.87
CA LEU A 108 62.05 1.56 8.23
C LEU A 108 61.66 3.06 8.25
N PRO A 109 62.64 3.99 8.38
CA PRO A 109 62.42 5.43 8.20
C PRO A 109 61.89 5.80 6.81
N VAL A 110 61.08 6.85 6.74
CA VAL A 110 60.42 7.35 5.51
C VAL A 110 61.39 7.46 4.34
N GLN A 111 62.56 8.07 4.58
CA GLN A 111 63.59 8.29 3.55
C GLN A 111 64.17 6.98 2.99
N VAL A 112 64.29 5.93 3.81
CA VAL A 112 64.87 4.64 3.39
C VAL A 112 63.83 3.79 2.66
N SER A 113 62.57 3.84 3.09
CA SER A 113 61.43 3.21 2.40
C SER A 113 61.23 3.76 0.99
N ASP A 114 61.26 5.09 0.86
CA ASP A 114 61.04 5.77 -0.43
C ASP A 114 62.25 5.58 -1.37
N THR A 115 63.46 5.50 -0.80
CA THR A 115 64.68 5.17 -1.57
C THR A 115 64.73 3.69 -1.96
N ALA A 116 64.27 2.76 -1.11
CA ALA A 116 64.22 1.33 -1.43
C ALA A 116 63.21 1.02 -2.54
N PHE A 117 62.05 1.71 -2.55
CA PHE A 117 61.12 1.65 -3.67
C PHE A 117 61.75 2.22 -4.95
N ASN A 118 62.52 3.32 -4.85
CA ASN A 118 63.26 3.91 -5.97
C ASN A 118 64.44 3.04 -6.46
N ILE A 119 65.04 2.21 -5.60
CA ILE A 119 66.14 1.29 -5.98
C ILE A 119 65.60 0.05 -6.69
N THR A 120 64.44 -0.49 -6.28
CA THR A 120 63.79 -1.58 -7.04
C THR A 120 63.30 -1.16 -8.43
N THR A 121 63.13 0.14 -8.67
CA THR A 121 62.78 0.68 -10.00
C THR A 121 63.98 0.95 -10.91
N HIS A 122 65.22 0.93 -10.41
CA HIS A 122 66.42 1.16 -11.24
C HIS A 122 66.84 -0.02 -12.14
N GLY A 123 66.06 -1.11 -12.17
CA GLY A 123 66.27 -2.23 -13.10
C GLY A 123 65.44 -2.17 -14.40
N LYS A 124 64.50 -1.23 -14.54
CA LYS A 124 63.72 -1.04 -15.78
C LYS A 124 63.33 0.42 -15.93
N GLU A 125 64.26 1.23 -16.42
CA GLU A 125 63.90 2.43 -17.17
C GLU A 125 63.15 2.00 -18.44
N LYS A 126 61.83 1.95 -18.35
CA LYS A 126 60.94 2.31 -19.45
C LYS A 126 59.98 3.34 -18.91
N HIS A 127 59.99 4.52 -19.52
CA HIS A 127 58.97 5.55 -19.42
C HIS A 127 57.59 4.94 -19.18
N PHE A 128 56.99 5.21 -18.02
CA PHE A 128 55.55 5.07 -17.82
C PHE A 128 54.98 6.48 -17.73
N SER A 129 54.58 7.02 -18.88
CA SER A 129 53.54 8.04 -18.90
C SER A 129 52.28 7.38 -18.36
N ALA A 130 51.72 7.89 -17.26
CA ALA A 130 50.39 7.47 -16.83
C ALA A 130 49.44 7.63 -18.01
N THR A 131 48.81 6.53 -18.45
CA THR A 131 47.80 6.60 -19.50
C THR A 131 46.57 7.33 -18.94
N GLU A 132 45.81 7.96 -19.82
CA GLU A 132 44.58 8.68 -19.48
C GLU A 132 43.59 7.81 -18.69
N GLU A 133 43.65 6.48 -18.89
CA GLU A 133 42.90 5.47 -18.14
C GLU A 133 43.28 5.36 -16.65
N ASP A 134 44.57 5.48 -16.28
CA ASP A 134 45.01 5.42 -14.88
C ASP A 134 44.62 6.68 -14.10
N ILE A 135 44.62 7.83 -14.77
CA ILE A 135 44.16 9.12 -14.22
C ILE A 135 42.64 9.11 -14.08
N ASN A 136 41.92 8.65 -15.09
CA ASN A 136 40.47 8.50 -15.05
C ASN A 136 40.04 7.48 -13.98
N HIS A 137 40.76 6.38 -13.79
CA HIS A 137 40.47 5.39 -12.76
C HIS A 137 40.63 5.97 -11.35
N LYS A 138 41.71 6.71 -11.08
CA LYS A 138 41.91 7.39 -9.78
C LYS A 138 40.92 8.53 -9.56
N SER A 139 40.57 9.30 -10.60
CA SER A 139 39.54 10.34 -10.51
C SER A 139 38.18 9.73 -10.18
N THR A 140 37.82 8.62 -10.84
CA THR A 140 36.56 7.89 -10.59
C THR A 140 36.50 7.37 -9.16
N ILE A 141 37.60 6.85 -8.60
CA ILE A 141 37.67 6.42 -7.20
C ILE A 141 37.46 7.60 -6.24
N LEU A 142 38.09 8.75 -6.51
CA LEU A 142 37.95 9.95 -5.68
C LEU A 142 36.54 10.57 -5.76
N GLU A 143 35.93 10.55 -6.95
CA GLU A 143 34.54 10.97 -7.19
C GLU A 143 33.58 10.06 -6.40
N ASN A 144 33.80 8.75 -6.43
CA ASN A 144 33.02 7.77 -5.67
C ASN A 144 33.15 7.98 -4.15
N GLU A 145 34.35 8.28 -3.63
CA GLU A 145 34.58 8.60 -2.22
C GLU A 145 33.89 9.92 -1.81
N LYS A 146 33.95 10.95 -2.65
CA LYS A 146 33.23 12.23 -2.44
C LYS A 146 31.72 12.02 -2.43
N ASP A 147 31.20 11.22 -3.35
CA ASP A 147 29.78 10.89 -3.43
C ASP A 147 29.31 10.08 -2.21
N GLN A 148 30.14 9.19 -1.68
CA GLN A 148 29.87 8.48 -0.43
C GLN A 148 29.80 9.44 0.76
N LEU A 149 30.76 10.36 0.90
CA LEU A 149 30.74 11.37 1.97
C LEU A 149 29.55 12.34 1.86
N ARG A 150 29.19 12.75 0.64
CA ARG A 150 28.00 13.59 0.39
C ARG A 150 26.72 12.87 0.78
N LYS A 151 26.60 11.57 0.49
CA LYS A 151 25.46 10.75 0.93
C LYS A 151 25.37 10.68 2.45
N LEU A 152 26.49 10.45 3.14
CA LEU A 152 26.56 10.40 4.61
C LEU A 152 26.09 11.72 5.25
N TYR A 153 26.56 12.87 4.73
CA TYR A 153 26.13 14.19 5.22
C TYR A 153 24.63 14.42 5.02
N LEU A 154 24.10 14.06 3.86
CA LEU A 154 22.68 14.19 3.56
C LEU A 154 21.82 13.28 4.46
N GLU A 155 22.28 12.09 4.82
CA GLU A 155 21.57 11.17 5.72
C GLU A 155 21.50 11.69 7.16
N ASP A 156 22.59 12.23 7.70
CA ASP A 156 22.57 12.85 9.03
C ASP A 156 21.67 14.10 9.06
N LEU A 157 21.74 14.96 8.04
CA LEU A 157 20.87 16.12 7.91
C LEU A 157 19.38 15.73 7.84
N ARG A 158 19.05 14.64 7.13
CA ARG A 158 17.69 14.07 7.10
C ARG A 158 17.24 13.61 8.49
N GLY A 159 18.11 12.93 9.24
CA GLY A 159 17.82 12.51 10.61
C GLY A 159 17.55 13.70 11.54
N GLN A 160 18.34 14.76 11.43
CA GLN A 160 18.13 16.00 12.19
C GLN A 160 16.83 16.72 11.80
N ASN A 161 16.49 16.78 10.52
CA ASN A 161 15.24 17.37 10.04
C ASN A 161 14.02 16.58 10.54
N LEU A 162 14.10 15.25 10.52
CA LEU A 162 13.05 14.39 11.07
C LEU A 162 12.85 14.65 12.57
N GLN A 163 13.94 14.84 13.32
CA GLN A 163 13.89 15.18 14.75
C GLN A 163 13.18 16.52 15.00
N ARG A 164 13.47 17.54 14.19
CA ARG A 164 12.83 18.87 14.31
C ARG A 164 11.34 18.81 14.00
N LEU A 165 10.95 18.06 12.97
CA LEU A 165 9.55 17.85 12.59
C LEU A 165 8.77 17.10 13.68
N ALA A 166 9.34 16.03 14.21
CA ALA A 166 8.74 15.30 15.33
C ALA A 166 8.57 16.20 16.56
N ALA A 167 9.60 16.98 16.90
CA ALA A 167 9.55 17.90 18.04
C ALA A 167 8.53 19.04 17.86
N SER A 168 8.36 19.59 16.65
CA SER A 168 7.35 20.63 16.39
C SER A 168 5.92 20.12 16.61
N ASP A 169 5.69 18.82 16.44
CA ASP A 169 4.40 18.17 16.69
C ASP A 169 4.28 17.55 18.09
N GLY A 170 5.24 17.82 18.98
CA GLY A 170 5.24 17.37 20.39
C GLY A 170 5.64 15.91 20.60
N LEU A 171 6.36 15.30 19.65
CA LEU A 171 6.79 13.90 19.70
C LEU A 171 8.25 13.74 20.12
N SER A 172 8.55 12.64 20.82
CA SER A 172 9.91 12.26 21.20
C SER A 172 10.53 11.30 20.18
N MET A 173 11.81 11.49 19.89
CA MET A 173 12.59 10.63 19.00
C MET A 173 13.83 10.12 19.72
N GLU A 174 14.05 8.80 19.68
CA GLU A 174 15.22 8.16 20.27
C GLU A 174 16.17 7.65 19.17
N LYS A 175 17.48 7.84 19.37
CA LYS A 175 18.52 7.32 18.47
C LYS A 175 19.03 5.99 19.03
N THR A 176 19.01 4.95 18.21
CA THR A 176 19.57 3.64 18.57
C THR A 176 20.52 3.18 17.48
N LYS A 177 21.75 2.75 17.82
CA LYS A 177 22.70 2.19 16.83
C LYS A 177 22.75 0.67 16.99
N PHE A 178 22.33 -0.06 15.97
CA PHE A 178 22.47 -1.52 15.89
C PHE A 178 23.30 -1.88 14.65
N GLN A 179 24.36 -2.66 14.84
CA GLN A 179 25.14 -3.27 13.76
C GLN A 179 24.95 -4.78 13.81
N VAL A 180 24.53 -5.37 12.69
CA VAL A 180 24.52 -6.82 12.49
C VAL A 180 25.28 -7.09 11.20
N GLU A 181 26.52 -7.56 11.32
CA GLU A 181 27.30 -8.08 10.20
C GLU A 181 26.96 -9.57 10.01
N SER A 182 26.46 -9.95 8.83
CA SER A 182 26.31 -11.35 8.44
C SER A 182 26.98 -11.57 7.08
N LYS A 183 28.09 -12.30 7.07
CA LYS A 183 28.89 -12.63 5.86
C LYS A 183 28.43 -13.91 5.14
N HIS A 184 27.37 -14.59 5.62
CA HIS A 184 26.86 -15.82 5.00
C HIS A 184 25.34 -15.76 4.77
N THR A 185 24.90 -16.24 3.60
CA THR A 185 23.48 -16.41 3.25
C THR A 185 22.87 -17.57 4.03
N THR A 186 22.52 -17.33 5.30
CA THR A 186 21.82 -18.28 6.17
C THR A 186 20.32 -18.01 6.14
N VAL A 187 19.50 -19.07 6.17
CA VAL A 187 18.02 -18.95 6.17
C VAL A 187 17.52 -18.32 7.46
N LEU A 188 18.17 -18.64 8.58
CA LEU A 188 17.93 -18.10 9.90
C LEU A 188 19.26 -18.04 10.65
N SER A 189 19.54 -16.90 11.29
CA SER A 189 20.62 -16.74 12.25
C SER A 189 20.07 -16.14 13.55
N LEU A 190 20.60 -16.64 14.66
CA LEU A 190 20.25 -16.22 16.01
C LEU A 190 21.51 -15.75 16.70
N GLN A 191 21.47 -14.56 17.29
CA GLN A 191 22.55 -14.02 18.12
C GLN A 191 21.98 -13.74 19.50
N ILE A 192 22.59 -14.31 20.53
CA ILE A 192 22.24 -14.01 21.92
C ILE A 192 23.34 -13.14 22.49
N THR A 193 22.98 -11.94 22.94
CA THR A 193 23.89 -11.03 23.64
C THR A 193 23.44 -10.95 25.09
N LEU A 194 24.33 -11.37 26.00
CA LEU A 194 24.10 -11.30 27.43
C LEU A 194 24.58 -9.95 27.96
N PHE A 195 23.73 -9.28 28.74
CA PHE A 195 24.06 -8.08 29.50
C PHE A 195 24.15 -8.48 30.97
N PRO A 196 25.36 -8.62 31.53
CA PRO A 196 25.53 -9.01 32.93
C PRO A 196 24.64 -8.16 33.85
N ASP A 197 23.89 -8.82 34.73
CA ASP A 197 22.97 -8.21 35.70
C ASP A 197 21.81 -7.37 35.13
N GLN A 198 21.63 -7.30 33.81
CA GLN A 198 20.56 -6.53 33.15
C GLN A 198 19.64 -7.37 32.26
N GLY A 199 20.07 -8.55 31.80
CA GLY A 199 19.26 -9.48 31.01
C GLY A 199 19.98 -9.95 29.75
N PHE A 200 19.22 -10.30 28.71
CA PHE A 200 19.77 -10.71 27.41
C PHE A 200 18.93 -10.16 26.26
N SER A 201 19.53 -9.98 25.09
CA SER A 201 18.83 -9.73 23.83
C SER A 201 19.02 -10.89 22.87
N ILE A 202 17.97 -11.24 22.13
CA ILE A 202 18.04 -12.19 21.02
C ILE A 202 17.89 -11.42 19.72
N GLY A 203 18.96 -11.30 18.95
CA GLY A 203 18.94 -10.87 17.57
C GLY A 203 18.51 -12.02 16.66
N VAL A 204 17.53 -11.78 15.79
CA VAL A 204 17.03 -12.76 14.82
C VAL A 204 17.22 -12.16 13.42
N ALA A 205 17.99 -12.82 12.57
CA ALA A 205 18.03 -12.51 11.14
C ALA A 205 17.43 -13.68 10.37
N ALA A 206 16.47 -13.41 9.49
CA ALA A 206 15.84 -14.44 8.68
C ALA A 206 15.76 -14.03 7.22
N HIS A 207 15.94 -15.00 6.33
CA HIS A 207 15.90 -14.75 4.90
C HIS A 207 14.45 -14.60 4.42
N HIS A 208 14.08 -13.37 4.02
CA HIS A 208 12.72 -13.05 3.55
C HIS A 208 12.25 -13.88 2.35
N GLY A 209 13.15 -14.51 1.58
CA GLY A 209 12.75 -15.45 0.53
C GLY A 209 12.11 -16.75 1.04
N VAL A 210 12.24 -17.06 2.34
CA VAL A 210 11.72 -18.29 2.95
C VAL A 210 10.47 -18.03 3.79
N LEU A 211 10.46 -16.92 4.53
CA LEU A 211 9.42 -16.63 5.53
C LEU A 211 9.15 -15.13 5.67
N ASP A 212 7.88 -14.80 5.85
CA ASP A 212 7.43 -13.43 6.12
C ASP A 212 7.48 -13.11 7.63
N GLY A 213 7.18 -11.85 7.99
CA GLY A 213 7.22 -11.40 9.37
C GLY A 213 6.22 -12.12 10.31
N LYS A 214 5.09 -12.60 9.78
CA LYS A 214 4.13 -13.39 10.56
C LYS A 214 4.74 -14.74 10.91
N MET A 215 5.39 -15.38 9.93
CA MET A 215 6.04 -16.66 10.12
C MET A 215 7.30 -16.60 10.99
N SER A 216 8.10 -15.53 10.89
CA SER A 216 9.23 -15.33 11.81
C SER A 216 8.75 -15.21 13.26
N THR A 217 7.68 -14.46 13.50
CA THR A 217 7.07 -14.31 14.83
C THR A 217 6.49 -15.62 15.34
N MET A 218 5.80 -16.38 14.48
CA MET A 218 5.25 -17.69 14.83
C MET A 218 6.37 -18.67 15.22
N PHE A 219 7.48 -18.67 14.50
CA PHE A 219 8.67 -19.47 14.84
C PHE A 219 9.19 -19.12 16.24
N VAL A 220 9.36 -17.83 16.56
CA VAL A 220 9.82 -17.40 17.89
C VAL A 220 8.84 -17.83 18.98
N LYS A 221 7.52 -17.74 18.73
CA LYS A 221 6.49 -18.20 19.68
C LYS A 221 6.52 -19.73 19.88
N ALA A 222 6.68 -20.49 18.81
CA ALA A 222 6.82 -21.94 18.86
C ALA A 222 8.09 -22.36 19.62
N TRP A 223 9.21 -21.68 19.35
CA TRP A 223 10.47 -21.92 20.05
C TRP A 223 10.35 -21.60 21.55
N ALA A 224 9.75 -20.47 21.91
CA ALA A 224 9.50 -20.10 23.31
C ALA A 224 8.59 -21.12 24.02
N HIS A 225 7.56 -21.63 23.34
CA HIS A 225 6.67 -22.65 23.87
C HIS A 225 7.42 -23.96 24.19
N LEU A 226 8.26 -24.43 23.27
CA LEU A 226 9.07 -25.64 23.45
C LEU A 226 10.11 -25.47 24.56
N CYS A 227 10.77 -24.32 24.64
CA CYS A 227 11.71 -24.02 25.73
C CYS A 227 11.02 -24.04 27.10
N LYS A 228 9.78 -23.52 27.18
CA LYS A 228 8.99 -23.57 28.41
C LYS A 228 8.67 -25.01 28.82
N GLN A 229 8.22 -25.85 27.88
CA GLN A 229 7.94 -27.27 28.14
C GLN A 229 9.19 -28.04 28.59
N HIS A 230 10.35 -27.75 27.98
CA HIS A 230 11.61 -28.37 28.36
C HIS A 230 12.04 -28.06 29.80
N LEU A 231 11.73 -26.87 30.31
CA LEU A 231 12.04 -26.46 31.68
C LEU A 231 11.12 -27.10 32.73
N GLU A 232 9.96 -27.61 32.31
CA GLU A 232 8.94 -28.19 33.20
C GLU A 232 9.07 -29.73 33.36
N GLU A 233 10.22 -30.32 32.96
CA GLU A 233 10.60 -31.75 33.14
C GLU A 233 9.51 -32.79 32.83
N THR A 234 8.57 -32.51 31.93
CA THR A 234 7.53 -33.49 31.61
C THR A 234 7.97 -34.35 30.43
N THR A 235 8.13 -35.67 30.65
CA THR A 235 8.49 -36.68 29.66
C THR A 235 7.35 -36.96 28.68
N VAL A 236 6.85 -35.93 27.98
CA VAL A 236 5.78 -36.04 26.99
C VAL A 236 6.29 -35.50 25.66
N LEU A 237 5.90 -36.18 24.59
CA LEU A 237 6.17 -35.84 23.19
C LEU A 237 6.05 -34.31 22.98
N PHE A 238 7.14 -33.65 22.57
CA PHE A 238 7.15 -32.21 22.26
C PHE A 238 6.10 -31.91 21.18
N SER A 239 4.93 -31.41 21.58
CA SER A 239 3.84 -31.09 20.66
C SER A 239 3.56 -29.60 20.68
N LEU A 240 3.60 -28.97 19.51
CA LEU A 240 3.11 -27.62 19.34
C LEU A 240 1.58 -27.63 19.32
N PRO A 241 0.92 -26.62 19.92
CA PRO A 241 -0.52 -26.43 19.73
C PRO A 241 -0.81 -26.13 18.26
N GLU A 242 -2.02 -26.47 17.79
CA GLU A 242 -2.42 -26.29 16.38
C GLU A 242 -2.15 -24.88 15.83
N THR A 243 -2.30 -23.85 16.67
CA THR A 243 -2.05 -22.45 16.30
C THR A 243 -0.57 -22.10 16.05
N LEU A 244 0.36 -22.96 16.50
CA LEU A 244 1.80 -22.81 16.32
C LEU A 244 2.40 -23.91 15.43
N THR A 245 1.60 -24.92 15.05
CA THR A 245 2.02 -26.00 14.16
C THR A 245 2.04 -25.50 12.71
N PRO A 246 3.22 -25.39 12.06
CA PRO A 246 3.32 -24.85 10.71
C PRO A 246 2.69 -25.77 9.68
N SER A 247 1.86 -25.23 8.80
CA SER A 247 1.43 -25.93 7.58
C SER A 247 2.51 -25.76 6.51
N LEU A 248 3.13 -26.85 6.10
CA LEU A 248 4.20 -26.88 5.09
C LEU A 248 3.67 -27.19 3.68
N ASP A 249 2.36 -27.40 3.52
CA ASP A 249 1.77 -27.77 2.25
C ASP A 249 1.76 -26.59 1.28
N ARG A 250 2.71 -26.60 0.34
CA ARG A 250 2.85 -25.58 -0.70
C ARG A 250 1.84 -25.75 -1.84
N SER A 251 1.20 -26.91 -1.96
CA SER A 251 0.21 -27.18 -3.01
C SER A 251 -1.10 -26.40 -2.82
N LEU A 252 -1.29 -25.81 -1.63
CA LEU A 252 -2.43 -24.96 -1.31
C LEU A 252 -2.46 -23.66 -2.14
N ILE A 253 -1.31 -23.20 -2.66
CA ILE A 253 -1.26 -22.07 -3.58
C ILE A 253 -1.32 -22.62 -5.01
N LYS A 254 -2.42 -22.35 -5.71
CA LYS A 254 -2.63 -22.74 -7.12
C LYS A 254 -2.49 -21.52 -8.01
N ASP A 255 -1.47 -21.49 -8.86
CA ASP A 255 -1.37 -20.48 -9.92
C ASP A 255 -2.22 -20.90 -11.13
N THR A 256 -3.43 -20.35 -11.20
CA THR A 256 -4.36 -20.58 -12.32
C THR A 256 -4.15 -19.59 -13.48
N THR A 257 -3.23 -18.64 -13.33
CA THR A 257 -3.12 -17.44 -14.18
C THR A 257 -1.74 -17.27 -14.84
N GLY A 258 -0.79 -18.14 -14.54
CA GLY A 258 0.60 -18.03 -14.99
C GLY A 258 1.34 -16.86 -14.35
N LEU A 259 0.91 -16.41 -13.17
CA LEU A 259 1.56 -15.34 -12.40
C LEU A 259 2.99 -15.70 -12.03
N ASP A 260 3.28 -16.98 -11.79
CA ASP A 260 4.62 -17.46 -11.46
C ASP A 260 5.60 -17.16 -12.60
N GLU A 261 5.21 -17.41 -13.85
CA GLU A 261 6.05 -17.11 -15.02
C GLU A 261 6.24 -15.60 -15.22
N GLN A 262 5.17 -14.81 -15.02
CA GLN A 262 5.25 -13.36 -15.10
C GLN A 262 6.20 -12.79 -14.05
N MET A 263 6.12 -13.28 -12.81
CA MET A 263 6.99 -12.86 -11.72
C MET A 263 8.44 -13.29 -11.97
N LEU A 264 8.66 -14.50 -12.49
CA LEU A 264 9.98 -14.95 -12.91
C LEU A 264 10.57 -14.06 -14.02
N ASN A 265 9.75 -13.61 -14.98
CA ASN A 265 10.18 -12.70 -16.04
C ASN A 265 10.53 -11.31 -15.49
N ILE A 266 9.77 -10.78 -14.54
CA ILE A 266 10.08 -9.53 -13.82
C ILE A 266 11.40 -9.68 -13.05
N VAL A 267 11.59 -10.77 -12.31
CA VAL A 267 12.84 -11.01 -11.57
C VAL A 267 14.03 -11.16 -12.54
N ARG A 268 13.84 -11.78 -13.71
CA ARG A 268 14.86 -11.88 -14.76
C ARG A 268 15.20 -10.51 -15.34
N SER A 269 14.21 -9.65 -15.62
CA SER A 269 14.44 -8.31 -16.16
C SER A 269 15.14 -7.40 -15.15
N LEU A 270 14.80 -7.48 -13.86
CA LEU A 270 15.49 -6.76 -12.80
C LEU A 270 16.95 -7.18 -12.61
N LYS A 271 17.30 -8.42 -12.97
CA LYS A 271 18.67 -8.96 -12.91
C LYS A 271 19.51 -8.67 -14.16
N GLN A 272 18.93 -8.21 -15.28
CA GLN A 272 19.66 -7.98 -16.53
C GLN A 272 20.71 -6.85 -16.46
N GLY A 273 20.77 -6.07 -15.38
CA GLY A 273 21.81 -5.04 -15.16
C GLY A 273 23.01 -5.45 -14.29
N LYS A 274 23.03 -6.64 -13.68
CA LYS A 274 24.15 -7.12 -12.85
C LYS A 274 24.40 -8.62 -13.07
N LEU A 275 25.50 -8.93 -13.75
CA LEU A 275 26.17 -10.23 -13.94
C LEU A 275 25.30 -11.51 -13.86
N ILE A 276 25.26 -12.17 -15.01
CA ILE A 276 24.65 -13.47 -15.32
C ILE A 276 25.04 -14.56 -14.32
N GLY A 277 24.05 -15.37 -13.89
CA GLY A 277 24.32 -16.80 -13.69
C GLY A 277 24.31 -17.37 -12.26
N SER A 278 23.49 -16.91 -11.31
CA SER A 278 23.19 -17.77 -10.16
C SER A 278 21.74 -17.72 -9.71
N ARG A 279 21.14 -18.91 -9.56
CA ARG A 279 20.01 -19.17 -8.66
C ARG A 279 20.49 -19.03 -7.21
N SER A 280 21.00 -17.86 -6.87
CA SER A 280 21.53 -17.59 -5.54
C SER A 280 20.48 -16.89 -4.68
N LEU A 281 20.40 -17.29 -3.42
CA LEU A 281 19.72 -16.57 -2.34
C LEU A 281 20.45 -15.27 -1.97
N ASN A 282 21.56 -14.94 -2.62
CA ASN A 282 22.25 -13.69 -2.37
C ASN A 282 21.30 -12.52 -2.70
N SER A 283 21.02 -11.70 -1.68
CA SER A 283 20.38 -10.41 -1.87
C SER A 283 21.12 -9.66 -2.98
N THR A 284 20.39 -8.98 -3.87
CA THR A 284 20.99 -7.92 -4.68
C THR A 284 21.87 -7.08 -3.76
N PRO A 285 23.15 -6.81 -4.08
CA PRO A 285 23.98 -6.03 -3.19
C PRO A 285 23.25 -4.71 -2.98
N ALA A 286 22.68 -4.54 -1.78
CA ALA A 286 22.38 -3.22 -1.27
C ALA A 286 23.68 -2.46 -1.51
N SER A 287 23.63 -1.34 -2.23
CA SER A 287 24.80 -0.46 -2.29
C SER A 287 25.35 -0.39 -0.89
N GLU A 288 26.62 -0.76 -0.70
CA GLU A 288 27.26 -0.89 0.62
C GLU A 288 26.64 0.13 1.56
N ARG A 289 25.80 -0.37 2.47
CA ARG A 289 25.11 0.51 3.40
C ARG A 289 26.24 1.07 4.24
N GLY A 290 26.58 2.34 4.02
CA GLY A 290 27.65 3.00 4.77
C GLY A 290 27.41 2.78 6.26
N ASP A 291 28.48 2.63 7.03
CA ASP A 291 28.47 2.27 8.45
C ASP A 291 27.69 3.22 9.39
N ASP A 292 27.02 4.24 8.83
CA ASP A 292 26.32 5.31 9.55
C ASP A 292 24.88 5.54 9.06
N VAL A 293 24.11 4.47 8.85
CA VAL A 293 22.65 4.58 8.83
C VAL A 293 22.15 4.90 10.24
N VAL A 294 21.56 6.08 10.42
CA VAL A 294 20.93 6.48 11.69
C VAL A 294 19.54 5.85 11.78
N PHE A 295 19.34 4.91 12.71
CA PHE A 295 18.00 4.47 13.08
C PHE A 295 17.37 5.49 14.04
N ALA A 296 16.21 5.99 13.65
CA ALA A 296 15.39 6.86 14.46
C ALA A 296 14.10 6.13 14.84
N THR A 297 13.80 6.08 16.13
CA THR A 297 12.52 5.56 16.63
C THR A 297 11.60 6.73 16.92
N LEU A 298 10.49 6.80 16.18
CA LEU A 298 9.41 7.73 16.45
C LEU A 298 8.42 7.08 17.41
N VAL A 299 8.25 7.67 18.59
CA VAL A 299 7.29 7.17 19.59
C VAL A 299 5.99 7.96 19.45
N LEU A 300 4.94 7.30 18.98
CA LEU A 300 3.58 7.84 18.93
C LEU A 300 2.79 7.31 20.13
N SER A 301 2.47 8.18 21.09
CA SER A 301 1.58 7.79 22.18
C SER A 301 0.12 7.69 21.68
N ARG A 302 -0.74 7.03 22.46
CA ARG A 302 -2.19 7.03 22.17
C ARG A 302 -2.75 8.44 22.08
N GLY A 303 -2.29 9.36 22.94
CA GLY A 303 -2.74 10.76 22.93
C GLY A 303 -2.32 11.48 21.64
N ASP A 304 -1.13 11.19 21.11
CA ASP A 304 -0.65 11.78 19.87
C ASP A 304 -1.44 11.28 18.66
N VAL A 305 -1.73 9.98 18.59
CA VAL A 305 -2.56 9.40 17.53
C VAL A 305 -3.96 10.01 17.55
N GLU A 306 -4.57 10.21 18.72
CA GLU A 306 -5.88 10.86 18.81
C GLU A 306 -5.81 12.35 18.42
N ARG A 307 -4.75 13.08 18.80
CA ARG A 307 -4.53 14.46 18.34
C ARG A 307 -4.43 14.54 16.81
N LEU A 308 -3.67 13.64 16.20
CA LEU A 308 -3.55 13.54 14.74
C LEU A 308 -4.87 13.14 14.07
N ARG A 309 -5.66 12.27 14.70
CA ARG A 309 -7.00 11.92 14.22
C ARG A 309 -7.94 13.12 14.23
N GLU A 310 -7.95 13.91 15.30
CA GLU A 310 -8.76 15.14 15.39
C GLU A 310 -8.31 16.17 14.36
N ARG A 311 -7.00 16.29 14.10
CA ARG A 311 -6.48 17.13 13.02
C ARG A 311 -7.10 16.78 11.67
N VAL A 312 -7.13 15.49 11.31
CA VAL A 312 -7.76 15.04 10.06
C VAL A 312 -9.26 15.36 10.03
N LYS A 313 -9.96 15.21 11.16
CA LYS A 313 -11.40 15.54 11.25
C LYS A 313 -11.68 17.03 11.01
N ASN A 314 -10.76 17.90 11.37
CA ASN A 314 -10.91 19.33 11.21
C ASN A 314 -10.47 19.83 9.82
N GLU A 315 -9.45 19.20 9.24
CA GLU A 315 -8.83 19.65 7.98
C GLU A 315 -9.40 18.95 6.73
N SER A 316 -9.99 17.76 6.85
CA SER A 316 -10.59 17.05 5.71
C SER A 316 -12.01 17.56 5.42
N PRO A 317 -12.39 17.74 4.13
CA PRO A 317 -13.75 18.16 3.76
C PRO A 317 -14.82 17.11 4.07
N ASP A 318 -14.48 15.81 4.09
CA ASP A 318 -15.41 14.73 4.45
C ASP A 318 -14.74 13.64 5.31
N PRO A 319 -14.49 13.93 6.60
CA PRO A 319 -13.78 13.01 7.48
C PRO A 319 -14.60 11.76 7.81
N SER A 320 -15.93 11.78 7.61
CA SER A 320 -16.82 10.66 7.85
C SER A 320 -16.58 9.49 6.89
N GLN A 321 -16.06 9.80 5.70
CA GLN A 321 -15.70 8.82 4.67
C GLN A 321 -14.29 8.25 4.84
N LEU A 322 -13.51 8.70 5.83
CA LEU A 322 -12.16 8.23 6.07
C LEU A 322 -12.08 7.11 7.12
N HIS A 323 -11.30 6.07 6.83
CA HIS A 323 -10.94 5.03 7.78
C HIS A 323 -9.69 5.43 8.57
N LEU A 324 -9.90 6.10 9.69
CA LEU A 324 -8.82 6.65 10.51
C LEU A 324 -8.23 5.62 11.48
N SER A 325 -7.82 4.41 11.06
CA SER A 325 -7.18 3.48 12.01
C SER A 325 -5.87 4.04 12.56
N THR A 326 -5.43 3.54 13.73
CA THR A 326 -4.10 3.87 14.27
C THR A 326 -2.99 3.63 13.25
N PHE A 327 -3.12 2.56 12.44
CA PHE A 327 -2.20 2.27 11.34
C PHE A 327 -2.21 3.38 10.28
N VAL A 328 -3.39 3.77 9.77
CA VAL A 328 -3.53 4.81 8.75
C VAL A 328 -2.93 6.13 9.24
N ILE A 329 -3.30 6.57 10.45
CA ILE A 329 -2.81 7.83 11.04
C ILE A 329 -1.28 7.78 11.23
N SER A 330 -0.76 6.72 11.84
CA SER A 330 0.66 6.61 12.16
C SER A 330 1.52 6.50 10.89
N TYR A 331 1.07 5.71 9.92
CA TYR A 331 1.80 5.51 8.67
C TYR A 331 1.76 6.76 7.79
N ALA A 332 0.61 7.42 7.68
CA ALA A 332 0.48 8.68 6.96
C ALA A 332 1.42 9.74 7.53
N TYR A 333 1.44 9.88 8.85
CA TYR A 333 2.27 10.84 9.57
C TYR A 333 3.76 10.53 9.39
N MET A 334 4.18 9.29 9.67
CA MET A 334 5.56 8.85 9.47
C MET A 334 6.03 9.13 8.04
N TRP A 335 5.20 8.81 7.05
CA TRP A 335 5.56 9.00 5.65
C TRP A 335 5.68 10.47 5.26
N THR A 336 4.74 11.32 5.69
CA THR A 336 4.84 12.77 5.44
C THR A 336 6.08 13.36 6.07
N CYS A 337 6.41 12.94 7.29
CA CYS A 337 7.66 13.33 7.96
C CYS A 337 8.89 12.88 7.16
N LEU A 338 8.91 11.66 6.62
CA LEU A 338 10.01 11.16 5.77
C LEU A 338 10.13 11.96 4.47
N VAL A 339 9.03 12.30 3.81
CA VAL A 339 9.04 13.11 2.58
C VAL A 339 9.61 14.50 2.88
N LYS A 340 9.16 15.14 3.96
CA LYS A 340 9.64 16.47 4.39
C LYS A 340 11.12 16.42 4.80
N ALA A 341 11.50 15.45 5.62
CA ALA A 341 12.88 15.30 6.10
C ALA A 341 13.87 15.03 4.97
N ARG A 342 13.45 14.28 3.93
CA ARG A 342 14.26 13.99 2.74
C ARG A 342 14.60 15.24 1.92
N GLY A 343 13.71 16.24 1.91
CA GLY A 343 13.86 17.48 1.14
C GLY A 343 14.02 17.25 -0.37
N GLY A 344 14.69 18.18 -1.04
CA GLY A 344 15.00 18.13 -2.47
C GLY A 344 13.89 18.69 -3.37
N ASP A 345 13.97 18.35 -4.65
CA ASP A 345 12.99 18.74 -5.68
C ASP A 345 11.58 18.27 -5.30
N MET A 346 10.59 19.14 -5.48
CA MET A 346 9.18 18.88 -5.19
C MET A 346 8.54 17.97 -6.24
N GLU A 347 9.08 17.93 -7.46
CA GLU A 347 8.60 17.06 -8.54
C GLU A 347 9.17 15.63 -8.44
N ARG A 348 10.04 15.35 -7.46
CA ARG A 348 10.61 14.01 -7.30
C ARG A 348 9.49 13.00 -6.99
N SER A 349 9.60 11.82 -7.61
CA SER A 349 8.66 10.72 -7.38
C SER A 349 8.70 10.20 -5.93
N VAL A 350 7.52 9.93 -5.40
CA VAL A 350 7.23 9.43 -4.06
C VAL A 350 6.19 8.31 -4.15
N SER A 351 6.51 7.16 -3.58
CA SER A 351 5.62 5.99 -3.58
C SER A 351 5.44 5.44 -2.17
N PHE A 352 4.19 5.21 -1.76
CA PHE A 352 3.85 4.58 -0.49
C PHE A 352 3.72 3.09 -0.71
N LEU A 353 4.33 2.29 0.17
CA LEU A 353 4.20 0.84 0.11
C LEU A 353 4.03 0.26 1.51
N PHE A 354 2.92 -0.43 1.74
CA PHE A 354 2.77 -1.34 2.86
C PHE A 354 2.49 -2.74 2.36
N VAL A 355 2.67 -3.73 3.22
CA VAL A 355 2.53 -5.13 2.82
C VAL A 355 1.36 -5.74 3.59
N GLY A 356 0.37 -6.28 2.87
CA GLY A 356 -0.77 -6.95 3.46
C GLY A 356 -0.56 -8.47 3.58
N ASP A 357 -1.12 -9.10 4.61
CA ASP A 357 -1.24 -10.56 4.71
C ASP A 357 -2.40 -11.06 3.85
N PHE A 358 -2.12 -11.95 2.90
CA PHE A 358 -3.09 -12.43 1.92
C PHE A 358 -3.62 -13.83 2.23
N ARG A 359 -3.20 -14.47 3.33
CA ARG A 359 -3.65 -15.82 3.68
C ARG A 359 -5.17 -15.95 3.70
N GLU A 360 -5.85 -15.00 4.35
CA GLU A 360 -7.32 -14.96 4.43
C GLU A 360 -7.99 -14.39 3.17
N ARG A 361 -7.21 -13.85 2.23
CA ARG A 361 -7.69 -13.19 1.00
C ARG A 361 -7.56 -14.05 -0.25
N LEU A 362 -6.92 -15.20 -0.15
CA LEU A 362 -6.88 -16.21 -1.21
C LEU A 362 -8.17 -17.04 -1.20
N ASP A 363 -8.52 -17.60 -2.35
CA ASP A 363 -9.65 -18.53 -2.49
C ASP A 363 -9.16 -19.87 -3.05
N PRO A 364 -9.17 -20.96 -2.25
CA PRO A 364 -9.55 -20.99 -0.83
C PRO A 364 -8.52 -20.29 0.08
N PRO A 365 -8.93 -19.82 1.27
CA PRO A 365 -8.02 -19.17 2.20
C PRO A 365 -6.97 -20.16 2.71
N LEU A 366 -5.74 -19.67 2.88
CA LEU A 366 -4.66 -20.46 3.47
C LEU A 366 -4.83 -20.54 4.99
N PRO A 367 -4.39 -21.65 5.63
CA PRO A 367 -4.30 -21.73 7.07
C PRO A 367 -3.49 -20.56 7.65
N ALA A 368 -3.92 -20.04 8.80
CA ALA A 368 -3.17 -18.99 9.49
C ALA A 368 -1.72 -19.39 9.82
N THR A 369 -1.46 -20.69 9.92
CA THR A 369 -0.14 -21.31 10.16
C THR A 369 0.62 -21.69 8.88
N TYR A 370 0.13 -21.31 7.70
CA TYR A 370 0.82 -21.55 6.42
C TYR A 370 2.24 -20.96 6.46
N PHE A 371 3.22 -21.85 6.37
CA PHE A 371 4.64 -21.52 6.47
C PHE A 371 5.19 -21.14 5.10
N GLY A 372 5.34 -19.84 4.88
CA GLY A 372 5.81 -19.27 3.63
C GLY A 372 5.54 -17.77 3.55
N ASN A 373 5.80 -17.19 2.37
CA ASN A 373 5.44 -15.82 2.07
C ASN A 373 4.03 -15.81 1.46
N CYS A 374 3.10 -15.13 2.12
CA CYS A 374 1.78 -14.83 1.55
C CYS A 374 1.46 -13.35 1.77
N MET A 375 2.36 -12.51 1.26
CA MET A 375 2.37 -11.08 1.50
C MET A 375 2.40 -10.37 0.15
N PHE A 376 1.52 -9.41 -0.06
CA PHE A 376 1.54 -8.59 -1.28
C PHE A 376 1.62 -7.10 -0.94
N PRO A 377 2.44 -6.34 -1.69
CA PRO A 377 2.52 -4.91 -1.54
C PRO A 377 1.21 -4.24 -2.00
N ALA A 378 0.70 -3.35 -1.16
CA ALA A 378 -0.34 -2.38 -1.51
C ALA A 378 0.24 -0.98 -1.33
N GLY A 379 -0.08 -0.07 -2.24
CA GLY A 379 0.60 1.20 -2.29
C GLY A 379 0.00 2.18 -3.28
N SER A 380 0.43 3.43 -3.15
CA SER A 380 0.25 4.46 -4.17
C SER A 380 1.61 4.72 -4.82
N TYR A 381 1.64 4.80 -6.15
CA TYR A 381 2.84 4.98 -6.95
C TYR A 381 2.76 6.29 -7.70
N ASP A 382 3.91 6.80 -8.14
CA ASP A 382 4.01 7.96 -9.04
C ASP A 382 3.43 9.27 -8.49
N ASN A 383 3.42 9.44 -7.16
CA ASN A 383 3.06 10.71 -6.53
C ASN A 383 4.28 11.65 -6.52
N THR A 384 4.07 12.94 -6.34
CA THR A 384 5.15 13.93 -6.18
C THR A 384 5.44 14.24 -4.72
N ALA A 385 6.62 14.79 -4.42
CA ALA A 385 6.91 15.26 -3.07
C ALA A 385 6.06 16.49 -2.70
N ALA A 386 5.67 17.33 -3.67
CA ALA A 386 4.81 18.49 -3.49
C ALA A 386 3.49 18.15 -2.77
N GLU A 387 2.87 17.03 -3.15
CA GLU A 387 1.60 16.54 -2.59
C GLU A 387 1.65 16.30 -1.07
N PHE A 388 2.83 15.96 -0.52
CA PHE A 388 3.00 15.61 0.90
C PHE A 388 3.79 16.65 1.69
N ALA A 389 4.58 17.48 1.01
CA ALA A 389 5.43 18.48 1.66
C ALA A 389 4.65 19.68 2.23
N GLY A 390 3.49 20.01 1.63
CA GLY A 390 2.63 21.11 2.05
C GLY A 390 1.90 20.90 3.40
N GLU A 391 1.12 21.91 3.80
CA GLU A 391 0.32 21.89 5.04
C GLU A 391 -0.77 20.79 5.02
N GLY A 392 -1.44 20.60 3.87
CA GLY A 392 -2.45 19.55 3.66
C GLY A 392 -1.88 18.16 3.36
N GLY A 393 -0.56 18.01 3.25
CA GLY A 393 0.06 16.76 2.80
C GLY A 393 -0.19 15.56 3.73
N PHE A 394 -0.39 15.82 5.03
CA PHE A 394 -0.73 14.77 5.99
C PHE A 394 -2.14 14.21 5.74
N VAL A 395 -3.12 15.09 5.50
CA VAL A 395 -4.49 14.70 5.18
C VAL A 395 -4.53 13.95 3.84
N ALA A 396 -3.82 14.43 2.81
CA ALA A 396 -3.71 13.74 1.53
C ALA A 396 -3.17 12.31 1.68
N ALA A 397 -2.12 12.12 2.48
CA ALA A 397 -1.59 10.79 2.79
C ALA A 397 -2.63 9.90 3.52
N VAL A 398 -3.39 10.47 4.47
CA VAL A 398 -4.47 9.75 5.17
C VAL A 398 -5.60 9.36 4.22
N GLU A 399 -5.99 10.20 3.28
CA GLU A 399 -7.03 9.91 2.29
C GLU A 399 -6.65 8.76 1.37
N ILE A 400 -5.42 8.79 0.85
CA ILE A 400 -4.86 7.71 0.03
C ILE A 400 -4.82 6.40 0.82
N LEU A 401 -4.25 6.40 2.03
CA LEU A 401 -4.13 5.20 2.86
C LEU A 401 -5.48 4.68 3.34
N SER A 402 -6.42 5.58 3.67
CA SER A 402 -7.80 5.24 3.97
C SER A 402 -8.42 4.50 2.79
N GLY A 403 -8.28 4.98 1.56
CA GLY A 403 -8.80 4.30 0.37
C GLY A 403 -8.14 2.94 0.10
N LEU A 404 -6.86 2.77 0.43
CA LEU A 404 -6.13 1.51 0.27
C LEU A 404 -6.49 0.47 1.35
N VAL A 405 -6.85 0.91 2.55
CA VAL A 405 -7.13 0.03 3.71
C VAL A 405 -8.63 -0.18 3.92
N ARG A 406 -9.49 0.75 3.46
CA ARG A 406 -10.93 0.70 3.63
C ARG A 406 -11.61 -0.05 2.51
N ALA A 407 -12.38 -1.06 2.90
CA ALA A 407 -13.49 -1.60 2.14
C ALA A 407 -14.68 -1.76 3.09
N THR A 408 -15.39 -0.68 3.41
CA THR A 408 -16.63 -0.81 4.18
C THR A 408 -17.70 -1.36 3.24
N VAL A 409 -17.95 -2.67 3.34
CA VAL A 409 -18.95 -3.36 2.52
C VAL A 409 -20.36 -3.26 3.08
N LEU A 410 -20.49 -2.99 4.39
CA LEU A 410 -21.76 -2.88 5.12
C LEU A 410 -21.60 -1.91 6.30
N SER A 411 -22.60 -1.06 6.51
CA SER A 411 -22.78 -0.19 7.66
C SER A 411 -24.24 -0.24 8.12
N LEU A 412 -24.44 -0.20 9.43
CA LEU A 412 -25.74 -0.29 10.09
C LEU A 412 -25.90 0.90 11.05
N GLN A 413 -27.05 1.55 11.00
CA GLN A 413 -27.42 2.62 11.93
C GLN A 413 -28.77 2.30 12.55
N ILE A 414 -28.89 2.36 13.87
CA ILE A 414 -30.17 2.24 14.57
C ILE A 414 -30.53 3.61 15.12
N THR A 415 -31.71 4.13 14.74
CA THR A 415 -32.21 5.42 15.20
C THR A 415 -33.48 5.21 16.01
N LEU A 416 -33.46 5.65 17.26
CA LEU A 416 -34.61 5.55 18.17
C LEU A 416 -35.49 6.80 18.04
N PHE A 417 -36.80 6.61 17.97
CA PHE A 417 -37.82 7.64 18.03
C PHE A 417 -38.59 7.49 19.34
N PRO A 418 -38.27 8.28 20.37
CA PRO A 418 -38.85 8.12 21.71
C PRO A 418 -40.38 8.06 21.67
N GLY A 419 -40.96 7.00 22.26
CA GLY A 419 -42.40 6.77 22.30
C GLY A 419 -43.06 6.34 20.98
N GLN A 420 -42.31 6.25 19.86
CA GLN A 420 -42.86 5.90 18.54
C GLN A 420 -42.27 4.62 17.95
N GLY A 421 -41.01 4.32 18.22
CA GLY A 421 -40.34 3.12 17.71
C GLY A 421 -38.88 3.37 17.35
N PHE A 422 -38.37 2.63 16.36
CA PHE A 422 -37.00 2.79 15.86
C PHE A 422 -36.93 2.52 14.36
N SER A 423 -35.89 3.05 13.71
CA SER A 423 -35.51 2.71 12.34
C SER A 423 -34.14 2.04 12.31
N ILE A 424 -33.94 1.20 11.29
CA ILE A 424 -32.64 0.61 10.96
C ILE A 424 -32.25 1.11 9.57
N GLY A 425 -31.21 1.93 9.51
CA GLY A 425 -30.53 2.31 8.29
C GLY A 425 -29.49 1.25 7.92
N VAL A 426 -29.50 0.81 6.66
CA VAL A 426 -28.51 -0.13 6.11
C VAL A 426 -27.87 0.52 4.90
N ALA A 427 -26.55 0.68 4.93
CA ALA A 427 -25.76 1.09 3.78
C ALA A 427 -24.83 -0.06 3.41
N ALA A 428 -24.87 -0.52 2.17
CA ALA A 428 -24.09 -1.67 1.72
C ALA A 428 -23.51 -1.43 0.32
N HIS A 429 -22.31 -1.95 0.10
CA HIS A 429 -21.64 -1.80 -1.19
C HIS A 429 -22.20 -2.81 -2.19
N HIS A 430 -22.82 -2.32 -3.27
CA HIS A 430 -23.55 -3.17 -4.23
C HIS A 430 -22.65 -4.19 -4.96
N ALA A 431 -21.34 -3.95 -5.06
CA ALA A 431 -20.40 -4.95 -5.59
C ALA A 431 -20.36 -6.27 -4.80
N VAL A 432 -20.79 -6.26 -3.52
CA VAL A 432 -20.77 -7.44 -2.65
C VAL A 432 -22.11 -8.17 -2.65
N LEU A 433 -23.22 -7.44 -2.75
CA LEU A 433 -24.56 -7.98 -2.54
C LEU A 433 -25.60 -7.28 -3.41
N ASP A 434 -26.48 -8.09 -4.01
CA ASP A 434 -27.67 -7.61 -4.71
C ASP A 434 -28.86 -7.44 -3.75
N GLY A 435 -30.00 -6.99 -4.28
CA GLY A 435 -31.25 -6.82 -3.53
C GLY A 435 -31.75 -8.11 -2.84
N LYS A 436 -31.51 -9.28 -3.45
CA LYS A 436 -31.91 -10.58 -2.89
C LYS A 436 -31.02 -10.97 -1.72
N THR A 437 -29.70 -10.85 -1.89
CA THR A 437 -28.68 -11.14 -0.88
C THR A 437 -28.81 -10.21 0.33
N SER A 438 -29.00 -8.90 0.10
CA SER A 438 -29.24 -7.94 1.18
C SER A 438 -30.51 -8.27 1.98
N THR A 439 -31.60 -8.61 1.30
CA THR A 439 -32.85 -9.00 1.97
C THR A 439 -32.69 -10.30 2.76
N MET A 440 -31.96 -11.29 2.20
CA MET A 440 -31.65 -12.55 2.88
C MET A 440 -30.83 -12.30 4.14
N PHE A 441 -29.82 -11.43 4.08
CA PHE A 441 -29.02 -11.02 5.24
C PHE A 441 -29.90 -10.42 6.34
N VAL A 442 -30.78 -9.46 6.01
CA VAL A 442 -31.69 -8.85 6.99
C VAL A 442 -32.65 -9.88 7.60
N LYS A 443 -33.15 -10.83 6.80
CA LYS A 443 -33.99 -11.93 7.30
C LYS A 443 -33.22 -12.87 8.23
N ALA A 444 -31.99 -13.23 7.89
CA ALA A 444 -31.12 -14.05 8.73
C ALA A 444 -30.78 -13.35 10.06
N TRP A 445 -30.49 -12.04 10.00
CA TRP A 445 -30.25 -11.23 11.19
C TRP A 445 -31.48 -11.16 12.08
N ALA A 446 -32.66 -10.84 11.52
CA ALA A 446 -33.92 -10.81 12.27
C ALA A 446 -34.28 -12.18 12.86
N HIS A 447 -34.03 -13.26 12.12
CA HIS A 447 -34.24 -14.63 12.60
C HIS A 447 -33.36 -14.95 13.81
N THR A 448 -32.10 -14.53 13.76
CA THR A 448 -31.13 -14.72 14.84
C THR A 448 -31.55 -13.91 16.08
N CYS A 449 -31.93 -12.64 15.92
CA CYS A 449 -32.37 -11.79 17.02
C CYS A 449 -33.69 -12.22 17.68
N LYS A 450 -34.53 -13.01 16.99
CA LYS A 450 -35.80 -13.49 17.54
C LYS A 450 -35.63 -14.63 18.57
N ARG A 451 -34.45 -15.26 18.63
CA ARG A 451 -34.17 -16.40 19.53
C ARG A 451 -33.38 -15.93 20.74
N ASP A 452 -33.72 -16.45 21.92
CA ASP A 452 -32.96 -16.18 23.15
C ASP A 452 -31.50 -16.64 23.01
N ASN A 453 -30.58 -15.84 23.54
CA ASN A 453 -29.11 -15.95 23.42
C ASN A 453 -28.48 -17.26 23.96
N THR A 454 -29.27 -18.25 24.37
CA THR A 454 -28.79 -19.43 25.09
C THR A 454 -28.41 -20.61 24.18
N VAL A 455 -28.82 -20.63 22.90
CA VAL A 455 -28.41 -21.67 21.93
C VAL A 455 -28.27 -21.06 20.54
N VAL A 456 -27.06 -21.07 19.97
CA VAL A 456 -26.81 -20.74 18.56
C VAL A 456 -27.38 -21.87 17.70
N ALA A 457 -28.67 -21.79 17.37
CA ALA A 457 -29.30 -22.71 16.43
C ALA A 457 -28.89 -22.36 14.99
N PRO A 458 -28.67 -23.34 14.10
CA PRO A 458 -28.33 -23.09 12.71
C PRO A 458 -29.44 -22.31 12.00
N LEU A 459 -29.06 -21.51 11.00
CA LEU A 459 -30.01 -20.86 10.12
C LEU A 459 -30.82 -21.92 9.35
N PRO A 460 -32.11 -21.66 9.08
CA PRO A 460 -32.89 -22.48 8.15
C PRO A 460 -32.18 -22.55 6.79
N GLU A 461 -32.28 -23.67 6.08
CA GLU A 461 -31.64 -23.86 4.76
C GLU A 461 -31.94 -22.71 3.78
N THR A 462 -33.13 -22.12 3.85
CA THR A 462 -33.55 -20.99 3.02
C THR A 462 -32.87 -19.65 3.35
N LEU A 463 -32.18 -19.56 4.48
CA LEU A 463 -31.42 -18.39 4.94
C LEU A 463 -29.92 -18.67 5.09
N THR A 464 -29.49 -19.92 4.94
CA THR A 464 -28.08 -20.32 4.99
C THR A 464 -27.41 -19.94 3.67
N PRO A 465 -26.48 -18.96 3.67
CA PRO A 465 -25.87 -18.46 2.45
C PRO A 465 -24.94 -19.50 1.81
N SER A 466 -25.05 -19.68 0.49
CA SER A 466 -24.02 -20.37 -0.30
C SER A 466 -22.94 -19.36 -0.69
N LEU A 467 -21.73 -19.56 -0.18
CA LEU A 467 -20.58 -18.66 -0.38
C LEU A 467 -19.66 -19.09 -1.54
N ASP A 468 -19.89 -20.28 -2.11
CA ASP A 468 -19.06 -20.84 -3.17
C ASP A 468 -19.26 -20.05 -4.48
N ARG A 469 -18.30 -19.18 -4.80
CA ARG A 469 -18.32 -18.37 -6.03
C ARG A 469 -17.92 -19.16 -7.27
N SER A 470 -17.27 -20.32 -7.11
CA SER A 470 -16.86 -21.18 -8.22
C SER A 470 -18.06 -21.80 -8.98
N LEU A 471 -19.26 -21.72 -8.39
CA LEU A 471 -20.51 -22.11 -9.02
C LEU A 471 -20.82 -21.27 -10.27
N ILE A 472 -20.32 -20.03 -10.35
CA ILE A 472 -20.37 -19.22 -11.57
C ILE A 472 -19.19 -19.61 -12.46
N LYS A 473 -19.46 -20.36 -13.52
CA LYS A 473 -18.44 -20.76 -14.49
C LYS A 473 -18.36 -19.74 -15.62
N ASP A 474 -17.23 -19.06 -15.75
CA ASP A 474 -16.95 -18.24 -16.92
C ASP A 474 -16.37 -19.10 -18.04
N THR A 475 -17.24 -19.67 -18.86
CA THR A 475 -16.84 -20.50 -20.01
C THR A 475 -16.50 -19.69 -21.26
N THR A 476 -16.70 -18.36 -21.24
CA THR A 476 -16.66 -17.51 -22.44
C THR A 476 -15.67 -16.34 -22.35
N GLY A 477 -14.91 -16.25 -21.25
CA GLY A 477 -14.02 -15.14 -20.98
C GLY A 477 -14.78 -13.82 -20.76
N LEU A 478 -16.00 -13.91 -20.26
CA LEU A 478 -16.86 -12.76 -19.97
C LEU A 478 -16.20 -11.82 -18.96
N ASP A 479 -15.48 -12.36 -17.98
CA ASP A 479 -14.76 -11.56 -16.99
C ASP A 479 -13.71 -10.66 -17.66
N GLU A 480 -12.91 -11.21 -18.59
CA GLU A 480 -11.96 -10.42 -19.36
C GLU A 480 -12.63 -9.35 -20.23
N GLN A 481 -13.77 -9.67 -20.85
CA GLN A 481 -14.54 -8.72 -21.64
C GLN A 481 -15.06 -7.57 -20.78
N MET A 482 -15.63 -7.88 -19.61
CA MET A 482 -16.09 -6.89 -18.64
C MET A 482 -14.96 -6.01 -18.13
N LEU A 483 -13.81 -6.60 -17.81
CA LEU A 483 -12.62 -5.86 -17.41
C LEU A 483 -12.13 -4.91 -18.51
N LYS A 484 -12.20 -5.31 -19.79
CA LYS A 484 -11.88 -4.43 -20.93
C LYS A 484 -12.87 -3.27 -21.05
N ILE A 485 -14.17 -3.53 -20.93
CA ILE A 485 -15.22 -2.50 -20.96
C ILE A 485 -15.01 -1.49 -19.83
N VAL A 486 -14.82 -1.95 -18.60
CA VAL A 486 -14.60 -1.07 -17.43
C VAL A 486 -13.32 -0.25 -17.59
N ARG A 487 -12.24 -0.82 -18.14
CA ARG A 487 -11.00 -0.08 -18.44
C ARG A 487 -11.24 1.02 -19.47
N ALA A 488 -11.91 0.70 -20.59
CA ALA A 488 -12.23 1.69 -21.61
C ALA A 488 -13.08 2.85 -21.07
N LEU A 489 -14.06 2.55 -20.21
CA LEU A 489 -14.88 3.59 -19.56
C LEU A 489 -14.09 4.50 -18.59
N ASN A 490 -13.02 3.97 -17.97
CA ASN A 490 -12.11 4.78 -17.15
C ASN A 490 -11.22 5.69 -18.03
N ASP A 491 -10.72 5.17 -19.15
CA ASP A 491 -9.83 5.90 -20.04
C ASP A 491 -10.55 7.05 -20.77
N ASP A 492 -11.85 6.89 -21.08
CA ASP A 492 -12.71 7.93 -21.67
C ASP A 492 -13.11 9.03 -20.66
N GLY A 493 -12.65 8.99 -19.41
CA GLY A 493 -12.97 9.96 -18.36
C GLY A 493 -14.43 9.93 -17.88
N ARG A 494 -15.25 9.00 -18.39
CA ARG A 494 -16.65 8.80 -17.96
C ARG A 494 -16.75 8.18 -16.56
N ILE A 495 -15.68 7.53 -16.10
CA ILE A 495 -15.50 7.06 -14.73
C ILE A 495 -14.22 7.70 -14.18
N VAL A 496 -14.35 8.52 -13.12
CA VAL A 496 -13.22 9.22 -12.52
C VAL A 496 -12.39 8.27 -11.64
N GLY A 497 -11.27 7.80 -12.20
CA GLY A 497 -10.16 7.17 -11.49
C GLY A 497 -9.94 5.69 -11.79
N ARG A 498 -8.66 5.25 -11.81
CA ARG A 498 -8.26 3.83 -11.83
C ARG A 498 -8.67 3.15 -10.52
N ARG A 499 -9.93 2.76 -10.38
CA ARG A 499 -10.43 2.21 -9.12
C ARG A 499 -10.52 0.69 -9.17
N ARG A 500 -9.42 0.01 -8.82
CA ARG A 500 -9.47 -1.34 -8.21
C ARG A 500 -9.85 -1.26 -6.73
N ASN A 501 -10.71 -0.32 -6.36
CA ASN A 501 -11.14 -0.10 -4.98
C ASN A 501 -12.65 0.08 -4.92
N LEU A 502 -13.25 -0.21 -3.78
CA LEU A 502 -14.70 -0.12 -3.52
C LEU A 502 -15.14 1.32 -3.25
N SER A 503 -14.43 2.31 -3.80
CA SER A 503 -14.84 3.70 -3.63
C SER A 503 -16.04 3.96 -4.50
N SER A 504 -17.06 4.62 -3.95
CA SER A 504 -18.26 4.99 -4.69
C SER A 504 -17.86 5.69 -5.99
N ILE A 505 -18.50 5.30 -7.11
CA ILE A 505 -18.63 6.19 -8.26
C ILE A 505 -19.18 7.50 -7.68
N PRO A 506 -18.66 8.68 -8.03
CA PRO A 506 -19.27 9.93 -7.61
C PRO A 506 -20.76 9.79 -7.91
N ALA A 507 -21.59 9.79 -6.87
CA ALA A 507 -23.02 9.84 -7.06
C ALA A 507 -23.21 11.01 -8.00
N TRP A 508 -23.73 10.74 -9.20
CA TRP A 508 -23.99 11.76 -10.22
C TRP A 508 -24.37 13.03 -9.50
N GLU A 509 -23.67 14.14 -9.73
CA GLU A 509 -23.98 15.43 -9.09
C GLU A 509 -25.50 15.58 -9.14
N ARG A 510 -26.11 15.26 -8.01
CA ARG A 510 -27.55 15.23 -7.89
C ARG A 510 -27.78 16.68 -7.61
N GLY A 511 -28.25 17.43 -8.61
CA GLY A 511 -28.76 18.75 -8.33
C GLY A 511 -29.67 18.65 -7.11
N ASP A 512 -29.51 19.56 -6.16
CA ASP A 512 -30.17 19.51 -4.84
C ASP A 512 -31.72 19.49 -4.94
N ASP A 513 -32.28 19.62 -6.13
CA ASP A 513 -33.71 19.75 -6.44
C ASP A 513 -34.45 18.41 -6.66
N GLY A 514 -33.80 17.25 -6.46
CA GLY A 514 -34.42 15.94 -6.65
C GLY A 514 -35.37 15.54 -5.51
N VAL A 515 -36.66 15.35 -5.80
CA VAL A 515 -37.68 14.93 -4.80
C VAL A 515 -37.98 13.43 -4.87
N PHE A 516 -38.09 12.77 -3.71
CA PHE A 516 -38.59 11.40 -3.61
C PHE A 516 -40.12 11.38 -3.39
N ALA A 517 -40.84 10.66 -4.25
CA ALA A 517 -42.27 10.41 -4.11
C ALA A 517 -42.56 8.91 -3.99
N THR A 518 -43.56 8.55 -3.18
CA THR A 518 -44.07 7.17 -3.09
C THR A 518 -45.43 7.08 -3.77
N LEU A 519 -45.51 6.33 -4.86
CA LEU A 519 -46.78 6.00 -5.51
C LEU A 519 -47.28 4.63 -5.02
N VAL A 520 -48.51 4.57 -4.54
CA VAL A 520 -49.15 3.32 -4.11
C VAL A 520 -50.16 2.90 -5.16
N LEU A 521 -49.89 1.79 -5.84
CA LEU A 521 -50.86 1.13 -6.72
C LEU A 521 -51.55 0.03 -5.93
N SER A 522 -52.87 0.12 -5.76
CA SER A 522 -53.67 -0.93 -5.15
C SER A 522 -53.80 -2.12 -6.10
N ARG A 523 -54.22 -3.27 -5.56
CA ARG A 523 -54.55 -4.44 -6.39
C ARG A 523 -55.60 -4.09 -7.44
N GLY A 524 -56.65 -3.35 -7.07
CA GLY A 524 -57.70 -2.92 -7.99
C GLY A 524 -57.19 -2.00 -9.09
N ASP A 525 -56.18 -1.16 -8.82
CA ASP A 525 -55.55 -0.33 -9.85
C ASP A 525 -54.80 -1.19 -10.88
N VAL A 526 -54.03 -2.17 -10.40
CA VAL A 526 -53.29 -3.09 -11.27
C VAL A 526 -54.23 -3.92 -12.14
N GLU A 527 -55.34 -4.43 -11.59
CA GLU A 527 -56.32 -5.18 -12.40
C GLU A 527 -56.97 -4.29 -13.46
N ARG A 528 -57.37 -3.06 -13.12
CA ARG A 528 -57.90 -2.11 -14.11
C ARG A 528 -56.90 -1.78 -15.22
N LEU A 529 -55.62 -1.69 -14.87
CA LEU A 529 -54.56 -1.48 -15.86
C LEU A 529 -54.33 -2.71 -16.74
N ARG A 530 -54.52 -3.93 -16.23
CA ARG A 530 -54.48 -5.17 -17.04
C ARG A 530 -55.65 -5.22 -18.02
N GLU A 531 -56.87 -5.01 -17.53
CA GLU A 531 -58.08 -4.95 -18.37
C GLU A 531 -57.94 -3.91 -19.48
N ARG A 532 -57.34 -2.75 -19.16
CA ARG A 532 -57.04 -1.72 -20.16
C ARG A 532 -56.15 -2.23 -21.29
N VAL A 533 -55.08 -2.96 -20.96
CA VAL A 533 -54.19 -3.55 -21.98
C VAL A 533 -54.93 -4.59 -22.82
N GLU A 534 -55.75 -5.43 -22.19
CA GLU A 534 -56.53 -6.45 -22.89
C GLU A 534 -57.54 -5.87 -23.89
N ASN A 535 -58.07 -4.68 -23.58
CA ASN A 535 -59.03 -3.98 -24.45
C ASN A 535 -58.37 -3.13 -25.54
N GLU A 536 -57.20 -2.54 -25.26
CA GLU A 536 -56.54 -1.57 -26.16
C GLU A 536 -55.42 -2.19 -27.02
N SER A 537 -54.87 -3.36 -26.65
CA SER A 537 -53.79 -3.98 -27.42
C SER A 537 -54.30 -4.65 -28.69
N SER A 538 -53.57 -4.44 -29.79
CA SER A 538 -53.77 -5.20 -31.03
C SER A 538 -53.19 -6.62 -30.95
N SER A 539 -52.35 -6.90 -29.94
CA SER A 539 -51.79 -8.22 -29.69
C SER A 539 -52.76 -9.05 -28.84
N PRO A 540 -53.03 -10.33 -29.20
CA PRO A 540 -53.78 -11.24 -28.34
C PRO A 540 -53.20 -11.28 -26.91
N SER A 541 -54.05 -11.18 -25.87
CA SER A 541 -53.65 -11.21 -24.45
C SER A 541 -52.75 -12.41 -24.10
N GLU A 542 -52.99 -13.57 -24.73
CA GLU A 542 -52.17 -14.79 -24.59
C GLU A 542 -50.70 -14.62 -25.02
N LEU A 543 -50.42 -13.67 -25.91
CA LEU A 543 -49.07 -13.33 -26.38
C LEU A 543 -48.38 -12.29 -25.48
N LEU A 544 -49.04 -11.73 -24.47
CA LEU A 544 -48.46 -10.75 -23.55
C LEU A 544 -48.15 -11.37 -22.17
N HIS A 545 -47.03 -10.98 -21.57
CA HIS A 545 -46.69 -11.31 -20.19
C HIS A 545 -47.13 -10.17 -19.27
N LEU A 546 -48.40 -10.20 -18.87
CA LEU A 546 -49.00 -9.17 -18.01
C LEU A 546 -48.71 -9.45 -16.53
N SER A 547 -47.46 -9.46 -16.09
CA SER A 547 -47.19 -9.51 -14.64
C SER A 547 -47.44 -8.16 -13.98
N THR A 548 -47.65 -8.14 -12.66
CA THR A 548 -47.81 -6.89 -11.90
C THR A 548 -46.60 -5.98 -12.08
N LEU A 549 -45.41 -6.57 -12.22
CA LEU A 549 -44.17 -5.87 -12.55
C LEU A 549 -44.29 -5.11 -13.87
N VAL A 550 -44.67 -5.80 -14.95
CA VAL A 550 -44.77 -5.24 -16.30
C VAL A 550 -45.78 -4.10 -16.34
N VAL A 551 -46.98 -4.35 -15.82
CA VAL A 551 -48.10 -3.38 -15.86
C VAL A 551 -47.78 -2.15 -15.00
N ALA A 552 -47.31 -2.35 -13.77
CA ALA A 552 -46.97 -1.24 -12.89
C ALA A 552 -45.78 -0.44 -13.43
N TYR A 553 -44.74 -1.10 -13.96
CA TYR A 553 -43.58 -0.39 -14.48
C TYR A 553 -43.92 0.40 -15.75
N ALA A 554 -44.65 -0.20 -16.70
CA ALA A 554 -45.14 0.49 -17.89
C ALA A 554 -45.95 1.74 -17.53
N TYR A 555 -46.87 1.60 -16.58
CA TYR A 555 -47.72 2.71 -16.14
C TYR A 555 -46.89 3.84 -15.55
N VAL A 556 -46.04 3.54 -14.56
CA VAL A 556 -45.21 4.55 -13.90
C VAL A 556 -44.25 5.20 -14.90
N TRP A 557 -43.64 4.41 -15.79
CA TRP A 557 -42.73 4.93 -16.79
C TRP A 557 -43.41 5.90 -17.76
N THR A 558 -44.58 5.53 -18.28
CA THR A 558 -45.34 6.43 -19.17
C THR A 558 -45.81 7.69 -18.45
N CYS A 559 -46.21 7.60 -17.18
CA CYS A 559 -46.50 8.77 -16.35
C CYS A 559 -45.29 9.71 -16.23
N LEU A 560 -44.08 9.18 -16.06
CA LEU A 560 -42.87 9.98 -15.94
C LEU A 560 -42.45 10.63 -17.25
N VAL A 561 -42.56 9.90 -18.36
CA VAL A 561 -42.29 10.46 -19.69
C VAL A 561 -43.24 11.63 -19.94
N LYS A 562 -44.52 11.51 -19.57
CA LYS A 562 -45.52 12.58 -19.68
C LYS A 562 -45.25 13.74 -18.72
N ALA A 563 -44.98 13.45 -17.45
CA ALA A 563 -44.76 14.47 -16.41
C ALA A 563 -43.52 15.32 -16.66
N ARG A 564 -42.46 14.75 -17.24
CA ARG A 564 -41.27 15.50 -17.62
C ARG A 564 -41.54 16.49 -18.76
N GLY A 565 -42.46 16.17 -19.66
CA GLY A 565 -42.73 16.98 -20.86
C GLY A 565 -41.50 17.14 -21.76
N GLY A 566 -41.42 18.30 -22.41
CA GLY A 566 -40.31 18.68 -23.30
C GLY A 566 -40.46 18.18 -24.73
N ASP A 567 -39.32 18.07 -25.42
CA ASP A 567 -39.25 17.60 -26.81
C ASP A 567 -39.74 16.15 -26.93
N MET A 568 -40.58 15.89 -27.94
CA MET A 568 -41.15 14.58 -28.22
C MET A 568 -40.15 13.64 -28.89
N GLU A 569 -39.15 14.18 -29.60
CA GLU A 569 -38.09 13.41 -30.24
C GLU A 569 -36.96 13.03 -29.28
N ARG A 570 -37.02 13.51 -28.02
CA ARG A 570 -35.99 13.20 -27.04
C ARG A 570 -35.90 11.69 -26.81
N PRO A 571 -34.68 11.11 -26.80
CA PRO A 571 -34.51 9.68 -26.58
C PRO A 571 -34.91 9.29 -25.15
N VAL A 572 -35.64 8.18 -25.05
CA VAL A 572 -36.18 7.64 -23.81
C VAL A 572 -35.68 6.22 -23.64
N SER A 573 -35.16 5.89 -22.45
CA SER A 573 -34.68 4.55 -22.16
C SER A 573 -35.07 4.10 -20.77
N PHE A 574 -35.43 2.83 -20.65
CA PHE A 574 -35.82 2.23 -19.38
C PHE A 574 -35.26 0.82 -19.28
N LEU A 575 -34.87 0.45 -18.06
CA LEU A 575 -34.38 -0.88 -17.76
C LEU A 575 -34.94 -1.39 -16.43
N PHE A 576 -34.97 -2.71 -16.28
CA PHE A 576 -35.13 -3.37 -15.00
C PHE A 576 -34.01 -4.39 -14.82
N VAL A 577 -33.80 -4.79 -13.58
CA VAL A 577 -32.77 -5.78 -13.23
C VAL A 577 -33.45 -7.12 -12.93
N ALA A 578 -33.00 -8.19 -13.58
CA ALA A 578 -33.52 -9.54 -13.38
C ALA A 578 -32.55 -10.40 -12.57
N ASP A 579 -33.09 -11.30 -11.73
CA ASP A 579 -32.33 -12.33 -10.99
C ASP A 579 -32.05 -13.54 -11.89
N PHE A 580 -30.79 -13.89 -12.06
CA PHE A 580 -30.36 -14.97 -12.95
C PHE A 580 -30.00 -16.26 -12.25
N ARG A 581 -30.13 -16.35 -10.91
CA ARG A 581 -29.78 -17.59 -10.18
C ARG A 581 -30.49 -18.82 -10.75
N GLU A 582 -31.78 -18.73 -11.01
CA GLU A 582 -32.59 -19.84 -11.58
C GLU A 582 -32.49 -19.95 -13.11
N ARG A 583 -31.79 -19.02 -13.77
CA ARG A 583 -31.70 -18.91 -15.23
C ARG A 583 -30.33 -19.34 -15.78
N LEU A 584 -29.34 -19.50 -14.92
CA LEU A 584 -28.05 -20.08 -15.28
C LEU A 584 -28.19 -21.59 -15.48
N ASP A 585 -27.27 -22.15 -16.27
CA ASP A 585 -27.14 -23.59 -16.49
C ASP A 585 -25.73 -24.04 -16.07
N PRO A 586 -25.58 -24.77 -14.95
CA PRO A 586 -26.63 -25.15 -14.01
C PRO A 586 -27.14 -23.96 -13.17
N PRO A 587 -28.36 -24.04 -12.60
CA PRO A 587 -28.90 -22.99 -11.77
C PRO A 587 -28.09 -22.85 -10.46
N LEU A 588 -27.92 -21.62 -10.00
CA LEU A 588 -27.29 -21.33 -8.71
C LEU A 588 -28.27 -21.61 -7.56
N PRO A 589 -27.77 -21.95 -6.37
CA PRO A 589 -28.58 -22.01 -5.16
C PRO A 589 -29.37 -20.72 -4.96
N ALA A 590 -30.64 -20.83 -4.56
CA ALA A 590 -31.46 -19.65 -4.25
C ALA A 590 -30.84 -18.78 -3.14
N THR A 591 -29.99 -19.38 -2.29
CA THR A 591 -29.22 -18.74 -1.21
C THR A 591 -27.81 -18.30 -1.61
N TYR A 592 -27.46 -18.33 -2.91
CA TYR A 592 -26.18 -17.83 -3.39
C TYR A 592 -25.94 -16.39 -2.95
N PHE A 593 -24.83 -16.18 -2.24
CA PHE A 593 -24.43 -14.91 -1.64
C PHE A 593 -23.51 -14.14 -2.59
N GLY A 594 -24.07 -13.11 -3.24
CA GLY A 594 -23.35 -12.32 -4.22
C GLY A 594 -24.30 -11.65 -5.20
N ASN A 595 -23.75 -11.08 -6.27
CA ASN A 595 -24.55 -10.56 -7.37
C ASN A 595 -24.77 -11.65 -8.41
N CYS A 596 -26.02 -11.90 -8.77
CA CYS A 596 -26.36 -12.69 -9.96
C CYS A 596 -27.57 -12.03 -10.63
N MET A 597 -27.32 -10.83 -11.15
CA MET A 597 -28.37 -9.97 -11.67
C MET A 597 -27.90 -9.29 -12.95
N PHE A 598 -28.78 -9.21 -13.95
CA PHE A 598 -28.48 -8.56 -15.22
C PHE A 598 -29.59 -7.59 -15.62
N PRO A 599 -29.22 -6.44 -16.22
CA PRO A 599 -30.20 -5.50 -16.73
C PRO A 599 -30.91 -6.10 -17.96
N ALA A 600 -32.16 -5.72 -18.14
CA ALA A 600 -32.93 -5.89 -19.37
C ALA A 600 -33.64 -4.57 -19.62
N GLY A 601 -33.46 -4.00 -20.82
CA GLY A 601 -33.93 -2.66 -21.08
C GLY A 601 -34.15 -2.36 -22.55
N CYS A 602 -34.81 -1.24 -22.77
CA CYS A 602 -35.02 -0.62 -24.06
C CYS A 602 -34.10 0.60 -24.13
N PHE A 603 -33.11 0.56 -25.02
CA PHE A 603 -32.00 1.51 -25.09
C PHE A 603 -31.98 2.21 -26.44
N ASN A 604 -32.00 3.55 -26.45
CA ASN A 604 -31.88 4.41 -27.66
C ASN A 604 -32.82 4.08 -28.84
N SER A 605 -33.89 3.32 -28.63
CA SER A 605 -34.77 2.84 -29.71
C SER A 605 -36.16 3.48 -29.69
N LYS A 606 -36.44 4.33 -28.70
CA LYS A 606 -37.73 4.97 -28.48
C LYS A 606 -37.57 6.44 -28.09
N THR A 607 -38.56 7.25 -28.44
CA THR A 607 -38.63 8.67 -28.12
C THR A 607 -39.74 8.94 -27.09
N ALA A 608 -39.84 10.18 -26.59
CA ALA A 608 -40.96 10.55 -25.73
C ALA A 608 -42.31 10.49 -26.47
N GLY A 609 -42.30 10.75 -27.78
CA GLY A 609 -43.43 10.55 -28.70
C GLY A 609 -44.10 9.20 -28.57
N ASP A 610 -43.30 8.13 -28.53
CA ASP A 610 -43.78 6.75 -28.45
C ASP A 610 -44.60 6.45 -27.18
N PHE A 611 -44.40 7.19 -26.10
CA PHE A 611 -45.05 6.94 -24.80
C PHE A 611 -46.05 8.01 -24.38
N ALA A 612 -46.00 9.21 -24.96
CA ALA A 612 -46.83 10.32 -24.58
C ALA A 612 -48.29 10.21 -25.08
N GLY A 613 -48.51 9.53 -26.20
CA GLY A 613 -49.82 9.34 -26.81
C GLY A 613 -50.78 8.45 -26.01
N GLU A 614 -51.99 8.25 -26.56
CA GLU A 614 -53.05 7.41 -25.95
C GLU A 614 -52.63 5.93 -25.85
N GLY A 615 -51.96 5.40 -26.89
CA GLY A 615 -51.44 4.02 -26.92
C GLY A 615 -50.10 3.81 -26.20
N GLY A 616 -49.46 4.87 -25.70
CA GLY A 616 -48.09 4.78 -25.18
C GLY A 616 -47.93 3.83 -23.98
N PHE A 617 -48.97 3.71 -23.15
CA PHE A 617 -48.99 2.75 -22.03
C PHE A 617 -48.97 1.29 -22.53
N VAL A 618 -49.80 0.97 -23.51
CA VAL A 618 -49.86 -0.37 -24.12
C VAL A 618 -48.52 -0.70 -24.81
N SER A 619 -47.94 0.25 -25.56
CA SER A 619 -46.63 0.07 -26.17
C SER A 619 -45.53 -0.20 -25.14
N ALA A 620 -45.55 0.49 -23.99
CA ALA A 620 -44.61 0.20 -22.90
C ALA A 620 -44.82 -1.20 -22.31
N VAL A 621 -46.07 -1.66 -22.17
CA VAL A 621 -46.39 -3.03 -21.72
C VAL A 621 -45.90 -4.07 -22.72
N GLU A 622 -46.10 -3.87 -24.02
CA GLU A 622 -45.66 -4.79 -25.07
C GLU A 622 -44.13 -4.95 -25.06
N ILE A 623 -43.39 -3.83 -24.96
CA ILE A 623 -41.92 -3.84 -24.87
C ILE A 623 -41.48 -4.58 -23.61
N LEU A 624 -42.02 -4.24 -22.43
CA LEU A 624 -41.65 -4.89 -21.16
C LEU A 624 -42.02 -6.38 -21.13
N SER A 625 -43.17 -6.73 -21.69
CA SER A 625 -43.61 -8.11 -21.87
C SER A 625 -42.61 -8.92 -22.70
N GLY A 626 -42.18 -8.37 -23.85
CA GLY A 626 -41.16 -8.97 -24.70
C GLY A 626 -39.83 -9.15 -23.96
N LEU A 627 -39.37 -8.10 -23.26
CA LEU A 627 -38.14 -8.15 -22.46
C LEU A 627 -38.19 -9.23 -21.37
N VAL A 628 -39.30 -9.34 -20.62
CA VAL A 628 -39.45 -10.35 -19.56
C VAL A 628 -39.51 -11.77 -20.13
N LYS A 629 -40.25 -11.98 -21.23
CA LYS A 629 -40.29 -13.29 -21.91
C LYS A 629 -38.91 -13.69 -22.44
N GLY A 630 -38.14 -12.72 -22.95
CA GLY A 630 -36.79 -12.95 -23.45
C GLY A 630 -35.77 -13.36 -22.38
N LEU A 631 -36.03 -13.12 -21.10
CA LEU A 631 -35.08 -13.45 -20.02
C LEU A 631 -34.74 -14.94 -19.95
N SER A 632 -35.70 -15.82 -20.22
CA SER A 632 -35.49 -17.27 -20.12
C SER A 632 -34.59 -17.82 -21.22
N SER A 633 -34.47 -17.10 -22.35
CA SER A 633 -33.60 -17.45 -23.47
C SER A 633 -32.26 -16.73 -23.44
N ARG A 634 -32.05 -15.80 -22.51
CA ARG A 634 -30.80 -15.05 -22.40
C ARG A 634 -29.71 -15.93 -21.81
N LYS A 635 -28.61 -16.02 -22.54
CA LYS A 635 -27.41 -16.67 -22.05
C LYS A 635 -26.44 -15.64 -21.45
N ILE A 636 -25.46 -16.13 -20.69
CA ILE A 636 -24.51 -15.27 -19.97
C ILE A 636 -23.62 -14.45 -20.94
N GLU A 637 -23.48 -14.91 -22.18
CA GLU A 637 -22.63 -14.29 -23.20
C GLU A 637 -23.18 -12.97 -23.73
N THR A 638 -24.50 -12.75 -23.71
CA THR A 638 -25.11 -11.50 -24.19
C THR A 638 -24.95 -10.33 -23.21
N ILE A 639 -24.39 -10.60 -22.03
CA ILE A 639 -24.35 -9.64 -20.93
C ILE A 639 -23.32 -8.54 -21.16
N ALA A 640 -22.13 -8.85 -21.69
CA ALA A 640 -21.11 -7.83 -21.96
C ALA A 640 -21.61 -6.80 -22.98
N GLU A 641 -22.32 -7.25 -24.01
CA GLU A 641 -22.88 -6.36 -25.04
C GLU A 641 -23.98 -5.46 -24.46
N GLU A 642 -24.93 -6.02 -23.71
CA GLU A 642 -25.98 -5.20 -23.07
C GLU A 642 -25.43 -4.27 -21.99
N PHE A 643 -24.41 -4.70 -21.24
CA PHE A 643 -23.74 -3.86 -20.26
C PHE A 643 -23.06 -2.66 -20.94
N LYS A 644 -22.38 -2.91 -22.06
CA LYS A 644 -21.80 -1.84 -22.89
C LYS A 644 -22.87 -0.89 -23.42
N ILE A 645 -23.93 -1.41 -24.04
CA ILE A 645 -25.05 -0.61 -24.57
C ILE A 645 -25.67 0.24 -23.45
N GLY A 646 -25.92 -0.36 -22.28
CA GLY A 646 -26.48 0.34 -21.13
C GLY A 646 -25.62 1.52 -20.69
N PHE A 647 -24.29 1.34 -20.57
CA PHE A 647 -23.38 2.42 -20.21
C PHE A 647 -23.22 3.49 -21.30
N ASP A 648 -23.21 3.09 -22.58
CA ASP A 648 -23.17 4.03 -23.71
C ASP A 648 -24.43 4.93 -23.73
N CYS A 649 -25.57 4.41 -23.28
CA CYS A 649 -26.82 5.18 -23.19
C CYS A 649 -26.82 6.23 -22.08
N VAL A 650 -26.03 6.07 -21.01
CA VAL A 650 -26.04 6.98 -19.85
C VAL A 650 -25.60 8.41 -20.21
N GLY A 651 -24.82 8.57 -21.28
CA GLY A 651 -24.39 9.89 -21.79
C GLY A 651 -25.21 10.44 -22.96
N VAL A 652 -26.09 9.63 -23.57
CA VAL A 652 -26.85 9.97 -24.78
C VAL A 652 -28.34 10.15 -24.49
N THR A 653 -28.86 9.41 -23.51
CA THR A 653 -30.27 9.46 -23.14
C THR A 653 -30.55 10.64 -22.21
N SER A 654 -31.46 11.52 -22.63
CA SER A 654 -31.90 12.61 -21.78
C SER A 654 -32.73 12.11 -20.59
N HIS A 655 -33.40 10.95 -20.72
CA HIS A 655 -34.32 10.40 -19.72
C HIS A 655 -34.11 8.89 -19.55
N LEU A 656 -33.59 8.49 -18.38
CA LEU A 656 -33.31 7.11 -18.00
C LEU A 656 -34.11 6.69 -16.75
N GLY A 657 -34.89 5.61 -16.88
CA GLY A 657 -35.61 4.97 -15.77
C GLY A 657 -34.98 3.63 -15.37
N SER A 658 -34.88 3.37 -14.06
CA SER A 658 -34.41 2.09 -13.54
C SER A 658 -35.32 1.57 -12.43
N LEU A 659 -35.53 0.26 -12.43
CA LEU A 659 -36.32 -0.43 -11.42
C LEU A 659 -35.43 -1.30 -10.53
N ALA A 660 -35.43 -1.03 -9.22
CA ALA A 660 -34.79 -1.85 -8.21
C ALA A 660 -35.86 -2.62 -7.38
N GLY A 661 -35.89 -3.95 -7.51
CA GLY A 661 -36.90 -4.78 -6.87
C GLY A 661 -36.64 -5.06 -5.39
N SER A 662 -37.69 -5.04 -4.56
CA SER A 662 -37.77 -5.72 -3.26
C SER A 662 -38.94 -6.69 -3.25
N THR A 663 -38.79 -7.85 -2.58
CA THR A 663 -39.77 -8.95 -2.55
C THR A 663 -41.17 -8.61 -2.04
N ARG A 664 -41.42 -7.39 -1.52
CA ARG A 664 -42.74 -6.94 -1.06
C ARG A 664 -43.13 -5.51 -1.46
N ARG A 665 -42.21 -4.73 -2.05
CA ARG A 665 -42.47 -3.34 -2.49
C ARG A 665 -41.69 -3.07 -3.77
N LEU A 666 -42.39 -2.65 -4.82
CA LEU A 666 -41.75 -2.03 -5.97
C LEU A 666 -41.25 -0.65 -5.52
N LYS A 667 -39.92 -0.48 -5.48
CA LYS A 667 -39.30 0.83 -5.30
C LYS A 667 -38.74 1.25 -6.65
N ASN A 668 -39.37 2.22 -7.27
CA ASN A 668 -38.91 2.76 -8.53
C ASN A 668 -38.08 4.01 -8.23
N THR A 669 -36.86 4.10 -8.78
CA THR A 669 -36.00 5.27 -8.61
C THR A 669 -35.85 5.94 -9.96
N PHE A 670 -36.22 7.21 -10.06
CA PHE A 670 -36.23 7.95 -11.32
C PHE A 670 -35.46 9.24 -11.17
N LYS A 671 -34.75 9.62 -12.24
CA LYS A 671 -34.20 10.97 -12.39
C LYS A 671 -35.18 11.72 -13.30
N LEU A 672 -35.90 12.68 -12.74
CA LEU A 672 -36.74 13.60 -13.51
C LEU A 672 -35.85 14.47 -14.40
#